data_AF-A0A957DMI7-F1
#
_entry.id   AF-A0A957DMI7-F1
#
_cell.length_a   1.000
_cell.length_b   1.000
_cell.length_c   1.000
_cell.angle_alpha   90.00
_cell.angle_beta   90.00
_cell.angle_gamma   90.00
#
_symmetry.space_group_name_H-M   'P 1'
#
loop_
_entity.id
_entity.type
_entity.pdbx_description
1 polymer ?
#
loop_
_entity_poly.entity_id
_entity_poly.type
_entity_poly.pdbx_seq_one_letter_code
_entity_poly.pdbx_strand_id
1 'polypeptide(L)'
;MTILRFDDNRGGLAYPFLPNELQWQIVSRSFDELRTGSFGSEAALNQIFQADPPTLRWVKDDKVLDLHVPGTDTETFLSRSGLQLSLHKGGYVLSKRLSRVMRPFRYWRFFDEDEVTIDYNALLDEKLWDGSGQVSRGFIQRLTDSLDLDDRHRRELLHTDRFEVTTLHAGGQDKGHVLVVDDLAVDFMFPVNSAKQELALVDGRLFIGLHPIHSEDQMCLDIQSIINLHPFFQPEHLLAWAGMESALFLEGIRNGRLASILNRLYDAESVSDLDSLSNWYVGEYIASGGSLMWFAGLVKAVARQHLKRLGSRASKLRCPAPGGRYYIFPAVVGNRNVPEGHIELDPACATAWVNDNDWLTTIVDVLGGCDGDDAVWVMPFSDVSDNGGRKLLIWRSPNQLGEYVVLQPTDASHVIAWDVPGGRQLSYPKMQSRLLPNRIDSVSYQYGELAEASDPHRTNVSYSAAAMASTIQRAAANQGVLGAHCNALMMCKAIYGRLPDQLPATLEAVIDGSVKTGMDLTLVKQWNQMAITRMVEHGQANGNRAMPAVLRDRLPEWLRDPAAVATAASLRRHWLDTLTMALEMHREQYWADVEALATEACPPLALFEHGRDWLPVGKELRNAYSHAMRQAIGNSSDVEDADVLANDGTSPLITGFVAARAASERFLQQWPEQKRPFALLGAAAYLYAQGPQACPKRGRGGEPVRDALVWQLGAQRSEGGRESGIAHQMLAALRHIGLLGEPVWTTVGAVLHFADEPSRFTAGVPVRLNGVWLNWLNATGKRPYVCMSDVPLAVRNRAKARIADCVQDEFQGMLLTTEVTDSNRVVTRTPHGNLFGYVQRDHELAAIRHDQWRIAWAHAIDGNVLAVLEPAL
;
A
#
# COMPACT_ATOMS: atom_id res chain seq x y z
N MET A 1 7.63 3.79 22.09
CA MET A 1 6.80 4.94 22.42
C MET A 1 6.66 5.77 21.15
N THR A 2 5.46 6.20 20.78
CA THR A 2 5.24 7.12 19.65
C THR A 2 4.73 8.45 20.20
N ILE A 3 5.29 9.57 19.75
CA ILE A 3 4.87 10.91 20.17
C ILE A 3 4.33 11.62 18.93
N LEU A 4 3.12 12.14 19.05
CA LEU A 4 2.51 13.05 18.10
C LEU A 4 2.49 14.45 18.73
N ARG A 5 2.86 15.48 17.98
CA ARG A 5 2.96 16.86 18.47
C ARG A 5 2.10 17.81 17.66
N PHE A 6 1.76 18.96 18.24
CA PHE A 6 0.96 20.01 17.61
C PHE A 6 1.53 20.49 16.26
N ASP A 7 2.86 20.52 16.11
CA ASP A 7 3.59 21.02 14.94
C ASP A 7 3.84 19.98 13.83
N ASP A 8 3.40 18.72 14.03
CA ASP A 8 3.52 17.69 13.00
C ASP A 8 2.74 18.08 11.73
N ASN A 9 3.34 17.88 10.55
CA ASN A 9 2.65 18.06 9.27
C ASN A 9 1.68 16.89 9.02
N ARG A 10 0.40 17.21 8.84
CA ARG A 10 -0.69 16.23 8.69
C ARG A 10 -1.43 16.34 7.36
N GLY A 11 -0.83 16.96 6.34
CA GLY A 11 -1.45 17.08 5.02
C GLY A 11 -2.79 17.81 5.09
N GLY A 12 -2.85 18.98 5.74
CA GLY A 12 -4.11 19.73 5.86
C GLY A 12 -5.17 19.11 6.78
N LEU A 13 -4.90 18.00 7.46
CA LEU A 13 -5.76 17.54 8.57
C LEU A 13 -5.46 18.32 9.85
N ALA A 14 -6.49 18.60 10.65
CA ALA A 14 -6.36 19.31 11.92
C ALA A 14 -7.06 18.55 13.06
N TYR A 15 -6.59 18.71 14.30
CA TYR A 15 -7.26 18.21 15.49
C TYR A 15 -8.23 19.28 16.01
N PRO A 16 -9.56 19.14 15.84
CA PRO A 16 -10.51 20.22 16.11
C PRO A 16 -10.51 20.70 17.56
N PHE A 17 -10.29 19.77 18.49
CA PHE A 17 -10.25 20.02 19.92
C PHE A 17 -8.84 20.31 20.45
N LEU A 18 -7.81 20.24 19.60
CA LEU A 18 -6.41 20.46 19.95
C LEU A 18 -5.78 21.47 18.97
N PRO A 19 -6.11 22.76 19.06
CA PRO A 19 -5.51 23.76 18.19
C PRO A 19 -4.03 23.99 18.55
N ASN A 20 -3.24 24.45 17.57
CA ASN A 20 -1.77 24.49 17.67
C ASN A 20 -1.26 25.40 18.79
N GLU A 21 -2.00 26.46 19.13
CA GLU A 21 -1.70 27.36 20.24
C GLU A 21 -1.65 26.70 21.63
N LEU A 22 -2.21 25.48 21.77
CA LEU A 22 -2.10 24.70 23.00
C LEU A 22 -0.73 24.04 23.18
N GLN A 23 0.12 23.99 22.14
CA GLN A 23 1.41 23.31 22.17
C GLN A 23 1.33 21.87 22.71
N TRP A 24 0.28 21.16 22.32
CA TRP A 24 -0.06 19.85 22.85
C TRP A 24 0.85 18.74 22.28
N GLN A 25 0.90 17.62 23.00
CA GLN A 25 1.49 16.36 22.53
C GLN A 25 0.62 15.18 22.95
N ILE A 26 0.50 14.17 22.10
CA ILE A 26 -0.12 12.88 22.42
C ILE A 26 0.98 11.81 22.45
N VAL A 27 1.17 11.22 23.62
CA VAL A 27 2.12 10.14 23.84
C VAL A 27 1.39 8.80 23.81
N SER A 28 1.77 7.93 22.87
CA SER A 28 1.29 6.56 22.78
C SER A 28 2.29 5.59 23.40
N ARG A 29 1.83 4.86 24.42
CA ARG A 29 2.59 3.80 25.10
C ARG A 29 1.91 2.46 24.87
N SER A 30 2.59 1.56 24.17
CA SER A 30 2.11 0.19 24.00
C SER A 30 2.33 -0.60 25.28
N PHE A 31 1.45 -1.57 25.53
CA PHE A 31 1.66 -2.55 26.59
C PHE A 31 2.83 -3.52 26.29
N ASP A 32 3.34 -3.57 25.04
CA ASP A 32 4.40 -4.49 24.56
C ASP A 32 5.85 -3.99 24.69
N GLU A 33 6.09 -2.75 25.11
CA GLU A 33 7.45 -2.18 25.18
C GLU A 33 8.27 -2.79 26.33
N LEU A 34 8.77 -4.02 26.12
CA LEU A 34 9.97 -4.66 26.69
C LEU A 34 10.11 -6.08 26.12
N ARG A 35 10.35 -6.20 24.80
CA ARG A 35 10.56 -7.48 24.10
C ARG A 35 11.92 -8.15 24.40
N THR A 36 12.65 -7.71 25.42
CA THR A 36 13.88 -8.34 25.90
C THR A 36 13.58 -9.31 27.04
N GLY A 37 12.96 -10.45 26.72
CA GLY A 37 13.14 -11.72 27.44
C GLY A 37 12.88 -11.82 28.95
N SER A 38 12.29 -10.82 29.61
CA SER A 38 11.94 -10.92 31.03
C SER A 38 10.53 -10.41 31.29
N PHE A 39 9.87 -11.05 32.25
CA PHE A 39 8.51 -10.77 32.70
C PHE A 39 8.22 -9.28 32.89
N GLY A 40 7.10 -8.83 32.34
CA GLY A 40 6.24 -7.86 33.02
C GLY A 40 5.53 -6.84 32.13
N SER A 41 4.28 -7.14 31.77
CA SER A 41 3.25 -6.10 31.61
C SER A 41 3.24 -5.13 32.79
N GLU A 42 3.66 -5.59 33.97
CA GLU A 42 3.83 -4.81 35.19
C GLU A 42 4.89 -3.70 35.06
N ALA A 43 6.01 -3.91 34.36
CA ALA A 43 7.01 -2.86 34.16
C ALA A 43 6.49 -1.75 33.23
N ALA A 44 5.84 -2.14 32.12
CA ALA A 44 5.19 -1.20 31.20
C ALA A 44 4.04 -0.44 31.90
N LEU A 45 3.22 -1.14 32.69
CA LEU A 45 2.18 -0.53 33.52
C LEU A 45 2.78 0.43 34.55
N ASN A 46 3.87 0.04 35.23
CA ASN A 46 4.56 0.91 36.17
C ASN A 46 5.07 2.18 35.49
N GLN A 47 5.63 2.08 34.28
CA GLN A 47 6.02 3.27 33.51
C GLN A 47 4.82 4.16 33.16
N ILE A 48 3.67 3.59 32.78
CA ILE A 48 2.44 4.34 32.50
C ILE A 48 1.93 5.06 33.75
N PHE A 49 1.97 4.40 34.92
CA PHE A 49 1.48 4.96 36.18
C PHE A 49 2.48 5.89 36.89
N GLN A 50 3.77 5.76 36.61
CA GLN A 50 4.83 6.65 37.13
C GLN A 50 5.09 7.87 36.22
N ALA A 51 4.56 7.88 35.00
CA ALA A 51 4.65 9.02 34.10
C ALA A 51 3.97 10.26 34.70
N ASP A 52 4.45 11.43 34.30
CA ASP A 52 3.85 12.71 34.69
C ASP A 52 2.33 12.70 34.38
N PRO A 53 1.49 13.23 35.29
CA PRO A 53 0.04 13.25 35.09
C PRO A 53 -0.32 13.92 33.76
N PRO A 54 -1.02 13.22 32.85
CA PRO A 54 -1.45 13.81 31.59
C PRO A 54 -2.67 14.70 31.80
N THR A 55 -2.92 15.60 30.85
CA THR A 55 -4.15 16.41 30.79
C THR A 55 -5.37 15.50 30.55
N LEU A 56 -5.27 14.57 29.60
CA LEU A 56 -6.24 13.49 29.39
C LEU A 56 -5.51 12.16 29.14
N ARG A 57 -6.15 11.06 29.53
CA ARG A 57 -5.70 9.68 29.34
C ARG A 57 -6.85 8.80 28.86
N TRP A 58 -6.60 7.96 27.87
CA TRP A 58 -7.55 6.95 27.40
C TRP A 58 -6.87 5.73 26.78
N VAL A 59 -7.64 4.66 26.59
CA VAL A 59 -7.14 3.42 25.97
C VAL A 59 -7.58 3.35 24.51
N LYS A 60 -6.66 3.00 23.62
CA LYS A 60 -6.98 2.71 22.22
C LYS A 60 -6.20 1.48 21.79
N ASP A 61 -6.92 0.48 21.31
CA ASP A 61 -6.37 -0.81 20.90
C ASP A 61 -5.51 -1.44 22.03
N ASP A 62 -4.23 -1.68 21.78
CA ASP A 62 -3.25 -2.25 22.69
C ASP A 62 -2.36 -1.18 23.37
N LYS A 63 -2.86 0.05 23.48
CA LYS A 63 -2.07 1.21 23.92
C LYS A 63 -2.83 2.13 24.86
N VAL A 64 -2.06 2.86 25.67
CA VAL A 64 -2.52 4.03 26.41
C VAL A 64 -2.09 5.29 25.67
N LEU A 65 -3.03 6.21 25.49
CA LEU A 65 -2.82 7.51 24.89
C LEU A 65 -2.93 8.58 25.98
N ASP A 66 -1.86 9.35 26.12
CA ASP A 66 -1.76 10.46 27.06
C ASP A 66 -1.63 11.77 26.31
N LEU A 67 -2.62 12.65 26.45
CA LEU A 67 -2.55 14.02 26.00
C LEU A 67 -1.88 14.86 27.08
N HIS A 68 -0.84 15.60 26.71
CA HIS A 68 -0.23 16.63 27.53
C HIS A 68 -0.41 17.99 26.89
N VAL A 69 -0.99 18.92 27.64
CA VAL A 69 -1.08 20.34 27.30
C VAL A 69 -0.32 21.13 28.38
N PRO A 70 0.79 21.81 28.03
CA PRO A 70 1.61 22.51 29.02
C PRO A 70 0.79 23.43 29.94
N GLY A 71 0.99 23.30 31.25
CA GLY A 71 0.33 24.14 32.26
C GLY A 71 -1.19 23.96 32.38
N THR A 72 -1.78 22.95 31.75
CA THR A 72 -3.23 22.74 31.71
C THR A 72 -3.59 21.38 32.31
N ASP A 73 -4.34 21.40 33.40
CA ASP A 73 -4.90 20.19 34.01
C ASP A 73 -6.20 19.73 33.31
N THR A 74 -6.74 18.58 33.73
CA THR A 74 -7.94 17.99 33.13
C THR A 74 -9.14 18.95 33.19
N GLU A 75 -9.40 19.57 34.34
CA GLU A 75 -10.57 20.43 34.54
C GLU A 75 -10.50 21.69 33.68
N THR A 76 -9.33 22.34 33.65
CA THR A 76 -9.07 23.51 32.81
C THR A 76 -9.21 23.16 31.33
N PHE A 77 -8.70 22.00 30.90
CA PHE A 77 -8.83 21.55 29.51
C PHE A 77 -10.29 21.28 29.13
N LEU A 78 -11.04 20.56 29.97
CA LEU A 78 -12.45 20.24 29.71
C LEU A 78 -13.30 21.50 29.69
N SER A 79 -13.09 22.43 30.64
CA SER A 79 -13.77 23.73 30.66
C SER A 79 -13.46 24.55 29.40
N ARG A 80 -12.20 24.58 28.95
CA ARG A 80 -11.80 25.31 27.74
C ARG A 80 -12.31 24.68 26.44
N SER A 81 -12.33 23.35 26.36
CA SER A 81 -12.76 22.61 25.17
C SER A 81 -14.27 22.46 25.06
N GLY A 82 -15.00 22.68 26.16
CA GLY A 82 -16.43 22.43 26.27
C GLY A 82 -16.79 20.95 26.45
N LEU A 83 -15.79 20.05 26.56
CA LEU A 83 -16.01 18.62 26.63
C LEU A 83 -16.49 18.20 28.03
N GLN A 84 -17.49 17.33 28.06
CA GLN A 84 -17.92 16.62 29.26
C GLN A 84 -17.69 15.12 29.08
N LEU A 85 -16.97 14.51 30.02
CA LEU A 85 -16.61 13.09 30.01
C LEU A 85 -17.35 12.34 31.13
N SER A 86 -17.92 11.18 30.80
CA SER A 86 -18.63 10.33 31.75
C SER A 86 -18.17 8.88 31.68
N LEU A 87 -17.90 8.30 32.85
CA LEU A 87 -17.51 6.89 33.02
C LEU A 87 -18.69 5.99 33.37
N HIS A 88 -19.94 6.44 33.21
CA HIS A 88 -21.12 5.66 33.63
C HIS A 88 -21.26 4.29 32.92
N LYS A 89 -20.75 4.14 31.68
CA LYS A 89 -20.64 2.84 30.98
C LYS A 89 -19.22 2.26 30.98
N GLY A 90 -18.32 2.82 31.80
CA GLY A 90 -16.93 2.40 31.94
C GLY A 90 -15.96 3.09 30.99
N GLY A 91 -14.66 2.95 31.28
CA GLY A 91 -13.59 3.65 30.57
C GLY A 91 -13.34 3.16 29.15
N TYR A 92 -13.71 1.93 28.78
CA TYR A 92 -13.61 1.46 27.39
C TYR A 92 -14.54 2.22 26.46
N VAL A 93 -15.82 2.33 26.85
CA VAL A 93 -16.82 3.06 26.07
C VAL A 93 -16.39 4.52 25.95
N LEU A 94 -16.01 5.17 27.06
CA LEU A 94 -15.48 6.53 27.04
C LEU A 94 -14.27 6.66 26.09
N SER A 95 -13.30 5.75 26.19
CA SER A 95 -12.08 5.82 25.38
C SER A 95 -12.37 5.67 23.89
N LYS A 96 -13.34 4.83 23.52
CA LYS A 96 -13.82 4.69 22.13
C LYS A 96 -14.42 6.00 21.62
N ARG A 97 -15.22 6.69 22.44
CA ARG A 97 -15.86 7.98 22.11
C ARG A 97 -14.84 9.12 22.02
N LEU A 98 -13.94 9.20 23.00
CA LEU A 98 -12.88 10.19 23.05
C LEU A 98 -11.92 10.04 21.86
N SER A 99 -11.59 8.81 21.47
CA SER A 99 -10.73 8.53 20.30
C SER A 99 -11.33 9.03 18.98
N ARG A 100 -12.66 9.18 18.87
CA ARG A 100 -13.32 9.71 17.65
C ARG A 100 -13.19 11.23 17.52
N VAL A 101 -13.05 11.97 18.62
CA VAL A 101 -12.85 13.43 18.58
C VAL A 101 -11.38 13.84 18.72
N MET A 102 -10.56 12.99 19.37
CA MET A 102 -9.11 13.15 19.47
C MET A 102 -8.38 12.53 18.28
N ARG A 103 -8.94 12.69 17.08
CA ARG A 103 -8.33 12.33 15.80
C ARG A 103 -8.36 13.55 14.87
N PRO A 104 -7.53 13.56 13.81
CA PRO A 104 -7.50 14.68 12.91
C PRO A 104 -8.61 14.57 11.85
N PHE A 105 -9.19 15.70 11.46
CA PHE A 105 -10.26 15.82 10.46
C PHE A 105 -9.85 16.81 9.36
N ARG A 106 -10.37 16.57 8.14
CA ARG A 106 -10.33 17.55 7.03
C ARG A 106 -11.62 18.36 6.96
N TYR A 107 -12.75 17.66 6.93
CA TYR A 107 -14.08 18.24 6.83
C TYR A 107 -14.70 18.29 8.21
N TRP A 108 -14.56 19.43 8.88
CA TRP A 108 -15.12 19.60 10.22
C TRP A 108 -15.41 21.07 10.52
N ARG A 109 -16.36 21.32 11.42
CA ARG A 109 -16.67 22.66 11.92
C ARG A 109 -17.37 22.60 13.28
N PHE A 110 -17.24 23.67 14.05
CA PHE A 110 -18.13 23.98 15.17
C PHE A 110 -19.22 24.93 14.69
N PHE A 111 -20.46 24.60 15.02
CA PHE A 111 -21.67 25.37 14.74
C PHE A 111 -22.30 25.82 16.06
N ASP A 112 -23.11 26.87 16.02
CA ASP A 112 -24.07 27.11 17.08
C ASP A 112 -25.21 26.07 16.98
N GLU A 113 -25.82 25.69 18.11
CA GLU A 113 -26.83 24.61 18.16
C GLU A 113 -28.05 24.89 17.25
N ASP A 114 -28.37 26.14 16.94
CA ASP A 114 -29.49 26.53 16.09
C ASP A 114 -29.14 26.57 14.58
N GLU A 115 -27.86 26.47 14.20
CA GLU A 115 -27.43 26.44 12.80
C GLU A 115 -27.58 25.07 12.13
N VAL A 116 -27.72 24.00 12.93
CA VAL A 116 -27.83 22.61 12.45
C VAL A 116 -29.03 21.93 13.08
N THR A 117 -29.89 21.37 12.23
CA THR A 117 -31.07 20.62 12.66
C THR A 117 -30.78 19.11 12.66
N ILE A 118 -30.90 18.47 13.81
CA ILE A 118 -30.80 17.01 13.96
C ILE A 118 -32.14 16.45 14.41
N ASP A 119 -32.72 15.54 13.63
CA ASP A 119 -33.92 14.79 14.01
C ASP A 119 -33.56 13.40 14.53
N TYR A 120 -33.97 13.12 15.77
CA TYR A 120 -33.92 11.78 16.35
C TYR A 120 -35.30 11.13 16.18
N ASN A 121 -35.48 10.45 15.06
CA ASN A 121 -36.79 10.05 14.60
C ASN A 121 -37.22 8.71 15.20
N ALA A 122 -38.29 8.73 15.99
CA ALA A 122 -38.83 7.56 16.69
C ALA A 122 -39.54 6.54 15.76
N LEU A 123 -39.76 6.90 14.49
CA LEU A 123 -40.36 6.02 13.49
C LEU A 123 -39.32 5.14 12.79
N LEU A 124 -38.02 5.43 12.95
CA LEU A 124 -36.95 4.61 12.41
C LEU A 124 -36.74 3.39 13.31
N ASP A 125 -36.72 2.20 12.71
CA ASP A 125 -36.42 0.96 13.43
C ASP A 125 -34.94 0.95 13.84
N GLU A 126 -34.68 0.96 15.15
CA GLU A 126 -33.33 0.99 15.71
C GLU A 126 -32.43 -0.15 15.19
N LYS A 127 -33.00 -1.32 14.83
CA LYS A 127 -32.22 -2.46 14.32
C LYS A 127 -31.85 -2.33 12.86
N LEU A 128 -32.72 -1.73 12.04
CA LEU A 128 -32.45 -1.48 10.62
C LEU A 128 -31.49 -0.30 10.44
N TRP A 129 -31.47 0.63 11.39
CA TRP A 129 -30.67 1.85 11.31
C TRP A 129 -29.43 1.83 12.21
N ASP A 130 -29.09 0.70 12.84
CA ASP A 130 -27.88 0.61 13.66
C ASP A 130 -26.63 0.94 12.83
N GLY A 131 -25.77 1.80 13.36
CA GLY A 131 -24.60 2.33 12.65
C GLY A 131 -24.92 3.26 11.45
N SER A 132 -26.19 3.63 11.23
CA SER A 132 -26.65 4.31 10.01
C SER A 132 -27.42 5.61 10.29
N GLY A 133 -27.39 6.54 9.34
CA GLY A 133 -28.20 7.76 9.35
C GLY A 133 -28.28 8.42 7.98
N GLN A 134 -28.88 9.60 7.92
CA GLN A 134 -28.93 10.43 6.71
C GLN A 134 -28.45 11.86 7.00
N VAL A 135 -27.90 12.50 5.98
CA VAL A 135 -27.48 13.90 5.99
C VAL A 135 -28.01 14.60 4.74
N SER A 136 -28.44 15.86 4.86
CA SER A 136 -28.95 16.60 3.70
C SER A 136 -27.82 17.07 2.78
N ARG A 137 -28.01 17.01 1.45
CA ARG A 137 -27.08 17.63 0.50
C ARG A 137 -26.95 19.13 0.75
N GLY A 138 -28.04 19.77 1.18
CA GLY A 138 -28.04 21.16 1.61
C GLY A 138 -27.02 21.44 2.72
N PHE A 139 -26.95 20.60 3.75
CA PHE A 139 -25.94 20.72 4.80
C PHE A 139 -24.53 20.56 4.26
N ILE A 140 -24.28 19.56 3.42
CA ILE A 140 -22.95 19.33 2.80
C ILE A 140 -22.50 20.57 2.01
N GLN A 141 -23.41 21.18 1.23
CA GLN A 141 -23.12 22.42 0.51
C GLN A 141 -22.76 23.57 1.46
N ARG A 142 -23.55 23.77 2.53
CA ARG A 142 -23.28 24.81 3.54
C ARG A 142 -21.93 24.59 4.24
N LEU A 143 -21.64 23.36 4.67
CA LEU A 143 -20.35 23.02 5.28
C LEU A 143 -19.21 23.32 4.31
N THR A 144 -19.34 22.91 3.04
CA THR A 144 -18.33 23.15 2.01
C THR A 144 -18.05 24.64 1.79
N ASP A 145 -19.09 25.47 1.71
CA ASP A 145 -18.96 26.92 1.52
C ASP A 145 -18.36 27.64 2.73
N SER A 146 -18.38 26.97 3.88
CA SER A 146 -17.90 27.49 5.15
C SER A 146 -16.42 27.16 5.43
N LEU A 147 -15.83 26.24 4.65
CA LEU A 147 -14.46 25.76 4.83
C LEU A 147 -13.53 26.36 3.78
N ASP A 148 -12.29 26.66 4.18
CA ASP A 148 -11.23 27.07 3.26
C ASP A 148 -10.60 25.82 2.62
N LEU A 149 -11.24 25.34 1.56
CA LEU A 149 -10.85 24.13 0.82
C LEU A 149 -10.31 24.51 -0.56
N ASP A 150 -9.25 23.82 -0.98
CA ASP A 150 -8.87 23.83 -2.39
C ASP A 150 -9.95 23.14 -3.26
N ASP A 151 -9.84 23.32 -4.59
CA ASP A 151 -10.80 22.78 -5.56
C ASP A 151 -10.91 21.24 -5.52
N ARG A 152 -9.87 20.53 -5.04
CA ARG A 152 -9.90 19.07 -4.93
C ARG A 152 -10.79 18.67 -3.75
N HIS A 153 -10.52 19.20 -2.57
CA HIS A 153 -11.25 18.87 -1.35
C HIS A 153 -12.68 19.39 -1.37
N ARG A 154 -12.90 20.56 -1.97
CA ARG A 154 -14.24 21.09 -2.22
C ARG A 154 -15.09 20.12 -3.03
N ARG A 155 -14.54 19.58 -4.13
CA ARG A 155 -15.26 18.62 -4.98
C ARG A 155 -15.44 17.25 -4.32
N GLU A 156 -14.45 16.75 -3.59
CA GLU A 156 -14.57 15.49 -2.84
C GLU A 156 -15.73 15.54 -1.84
N LEU A 157 -15.83 16.65 -1.08
CA LEU A 157 -16.92 16.85 -0.13
C LEU A 157 -18.29 16.97 -0.81
N LEU A 158 -18.39 17.64 -1.97
CA LEU A 158 -19.66 17.85 -2.67
C LEU A 158 -20.18 16.62 -3.44
N HIS A 159 -19.27 15.75 -3.89
CA HIS A 159 -19.61 14.60 -4.75
C HIS A 159 -19.58 13.25 -4.03
N THR A 160 -19.28 13.25 -2.74
CA THR A 160 -19.37 12.04 -1.92
C THR A 160 -20.79 11.88 -1.42
N ASP A 161 -21.40 10.71 -1.64
CA ASP A 161 -22.78 10.42 -1.23
C ASP A 161 -22.87 9.64 0.10
N ARG A 162 -21.73 9.30 0.72
CA ARG A 162 -21.67 8.62 2.02
C ARG A 162 -20.48 9.07 2.86
N PHE A 163 -20.73 9.37 4.13
CA PHE A 163 -19.71 9.80 5.08
C PHE A 163 -19.71 8.97 6.34
N GLU A 164 -18.54 8.68 6.90
CA GLU A 164 -18.42 8.41 8.33
C GLU A 164 -18.60 9.74 9.06
N VAL A 165 -19.56 9.80 9.97
CA VAL A 165 -19.91 11.00 10.72
C VAL A 165 -19.47 10.89 12.18
N THR A 166 -19.11 12.03 12.75
CA THR A 166 -19.08 12.24 14.20
C THR A 166 -19.77 13.57 14.49
N THR A 167 -20.91 13.52 15.17
CA THR A 167 -21.52 14.72 15.76
C THR A 167 -21.19 14.73 17.25
N LEU A 168 -21.01 15.91 17.83
CA LEU A 168 -20.89 16.06 19.28
C LEU A 168 -21.61 17.32 19.73
N HIS A 169 -22.54 17.17 20.66
CA HIS A 169 -23.43 18.23 21.16
C HIS A 169 -23.77 17.95 22.63
N ALA A 170 -24.63 18.78 23.25
CA ALA A 170 -24.98 18.63 24.66
C ALA A 170 -25.68 17.30 24.99
N GLY A 171 -26.38 16.72 24.01
CA GLY A 171 -27.06 15.43 24.13
C GLY A 171 -26.13 14.20 24.04
N GLY A 172 -24.89 14.38 23.61
CA GLY A 172 -23.90 13.32 23.49
C GLY A 172 -23.19 13.30 22.13
N GLN A 173 -22.73 12.11 21.74
CA GLN A 173 -22.03 11.85 20.48
C GLN A 173 -22.79 10.84 19.62
N ASP A 174 -23.11 11.20 18.38
CA ASP A 174 -23.48 10.23 17.34
C ASP A 174 -22.24 9.79 16.55
N LYS A 175 -22.27 8.53 16.11
CA LYS A 175 -21.27 7.96 15.21
C LYS A 175 -21.96 6.97 14.28
N GLY A 176 -21.32 6.72 13.15
CA GLY A 176 -21.76 5.73 12.18
C GLY A 176 -21.55 6.29 10.79
N HIS A 177 -22.27 5.75 9.82
CA HIS A 177 -22.28 6.24 8.45
C HIS A 177 -23.57 6.98 8.15
N VAL A 178 -23.48 8.10 7.44
CA VAL A 178 -24.63 8.84 6.91
C VAL A 178 -24.65 8.81 5.40
N LEU A 179 -25.84 8.57 4.85
CA LEU A 179 -26.12 8.71 3.42
C LEU A 179 -26.52 10.16 3.10
N VAL A 180 -25.98 10.72 2.02
CA VAL A 180 -26.40 12.05 1.54
C VAL A 180 -27.73 11.93 0.80
N VAL A 181 -28.70 12.76 1.19
CA VAL A 181 -30.05 12.80 0.61
C VAL A 181 -30.39 14.22 0.16
N ASP A 182 -30.97 14.36 -1.03
CA ASP A 182 -31.25 15.68 -1.62
C ASP A 182 -32.37 16.42 -0.90
N ASP A 183 -33.48 15.72 -0.62
CA ASP A 183 -34.71 16.28 -0.08
C ASP A 183 -34.94 15.91 1.40
N LEU A 184 -33.91 16.04 2.24
CA LEU A 184 -34.04 15.84 3.69
C LEU A 184 -34.47 17.15 4.37
N ALA A 185 -35.57 17.11 5.13
CA ALA A 185 -36.16 18.30 5.78
C ALA A 185 -35.31 18.88 6.93
N VAL A 186 -34.37 18.09 7.43
CA VAL A 186 -33.40 18.42 8.48
C VAL A 186 -31.99 18.22 7.95
N ASP A 187 -30.98 18.68 8.67
CA ASP A 187 -29.60 18.48 8.25
C ASP A 187 -29.12 17.06 8.50
N PHE A 188 -29.50 16.46 9.64
CA PHE A 188 -29.21 15.08 9.98
C PHE A 188 -30.44 14.36 10.50
N MET A 189 -30.57 13.09 10.16
CA MET A 189 -31.60 12.21 10.71
C MET A 189 -30.96 10.92 11.22
N PHE A 190 -31.22 10.59 12.48
CA PHE A 190 -30.77 9.39 13.16
C PHE A 190 -31.95 8.70 13.84
N PRO A 191 -31.88 7.39 14.12
CA PRO A 191 -32.86 6.77 15.01
C PRO A 191 -32.74 7.34 16.43
N VAL A 192 -33.83 7.30 17.19
CA VAL A 192 -33.79 7.63 18.61
C VAL A 192 -32.72 6.80 19.34
N ASN A 193 -32.16 7.35 20.42
CA ASN A 193 -31.11 6.71 21.22
C ASN A 193 -29.75 6.48 20.52
N SER A 194 -29.54 7.02 19.32
CA SER A 194 -28.24 6.98 18.62
C SER A 194 -27.14 7.68 19.41
N ALA A 195 -27.43 8.87 19.93
CA ALA A 195 -26.48 9.70 20.67
C ALA A 195 -26.09 9.03 21.98
N LYS A 196 -24.78 8.88 22.21
CA LYS A 196 -24.26 8.30 23.45
C LYS A 196 -23.63 9.38 24.33
N GLN A 197 -23.99 9.37 25.61
CA GLN A 197 -23.69 10.43 26.58
C GLN A 197 -22.34 10.31 27.29
N GLU A 198 -21.50 9.31 26.95
CA GLU A 198 -20.19 9.19 27.59
C GLU A 198 -19.27 10.37 27.25
N LEU A 199 -19.51 11.02 26.12
CA LEU A 199 -18.85 12.25 25.70
C LEU A 199 -19.93 13.22 25.20
N ALA A 200 -19.93 14.45 25.71
CA ALA A 200 -20.82 15.52 25.27
C ALA A 200 -20.05 16.83 25.09
N LEU A 201 -20.63 17.79 24.37
CA LEU A 201 -20.13 19.16 24.20
C LEU A 201 -21.14 20.11 24.84
N VAL A 202 -20.77 20.77 25.93
CA VAL A 202 -21.71 21.49 26.84
C VAL A 202 -21.49 23.00 26.88
N ASP A 203 -20.79 23.55 25.89
CA ASP A 203 -20.52 24.98 25.76
C ASP A 203 -21.44 25.70 24.77
N GLY A 204 -22.55 25.06 24.38
CA GLY A 204 -23.54 25.58 23.45
C GLY A 204 -23.16 25.45 21.97
N ARG A 205 -22.02 24.80 21.67
CA ARG A 205 -21.61 24.48 20.30
C ARG A 205 -21.99 23.06 19.92
N LEU A 206 -22.09 22.84 18.62
CA LEU A 206 -22.25 21.54 17.98
C LEU A 206 -21.03 21.28 17.07
N PHE A 207 -20.33 20.18 17.30
CA PHE A 207 -19.22 19.75 16.45
C PHE A 207 -19.69 18.74 15.42
N ILE A 208 -19.24 18.91 14.18
CA ILE A 208 -19.44 17.94 13.09
C ILE A 208 -18.09 17.64 12.46
N GLY A 209 -17.78 16.36 12.33
CA GLY A 209 -16.66 15.86 11.54
C GLY A 209 -17.14 14.81 10.54
N LEU A 210 -16.70 14.92 9.29
CA LEU A 210 -17.04 14.01 8.20
C LEU A 210 -15.77 13.40 7.58
N HIS A 211 -15.84 12.11 7.26
CA HIS A 211 -14.85 11.42 6.44
C HIS A 211 -15.55 10.77 5.24
N PRO A 212 -15.15 11.08 3.99
CA PRO A 212 -15.70 10.43 2.81
C PRO A 212 -15.50 8.92 2.85
N ILE A 213 -16.52 8.18 2.41
CA ILE A 213 -16.47 6.73 2.28
C ILE A 213 -16.53 6.36 0.81
N HIS A 214 -15.62 5.47 0.40
CA HIS A 214 -15.51 4.97 -0.96
C HIS A 214 -15.53 3.44 -0.95
N SER A 215 -16.10 2.84 -2.01
CA SER A 215 -15.95 1.42 -2.29
C SER A 215 -14.68 1.19 -3.08
N GLU A 216 -14.18 -0.04 -3.03
CA GLU A 216 -13.02 -0.45 -3.81
C GLU A 216 -13.38 -1.70 -4.61
N ASP A 217 -13.28 -1.65 -5.94
CA ASP A 217 -13.42 -2.83 -6.81
C ASP A 217 -12.12 -3.64 -6.89
N GLN A 218 -11.46 -3.77 -5.74
CA GLN A 218 -10.25 -4.55 -5.57
C GLN A 218 -10.31 -5.31 -4.26
N MET A 219 -9.76 -6.51 -4.24
CA MET A 219 -9.75 -7.37 -3.07
C MET A 219 -8.44 -8.11 -2.95
N CYS A 220 -7.93 -8.17 -1.72
CA CYS A 220 -6.78 -8.98 -1.37
C CYS A 220 -7.12 -9.83 -0.15
N LEU A 221 -7.25 -11.14 -0.37
CA LEU A 221 -7.67 -12.08 0.66
C LEU A 221 -6.59 -12.19 1.72
N ASP A 222 -6.97 -11.97 2.97
CA ASP A 222 -6.14 -12.25 4.12
C ASP A 222 -6.05 -13.77 4.40
N ILE A 223 -5.01 -14.20 5.13
CA ILE A 223 -4.80 -15.61 5.45
C ILE A 223 -5.97 -16.28 6.18
N GLN A 224 -6.69 -15.53 7.03
CA GLN A 224 -7.85 -16.05 7.76
C GLN A 224 -9.01 -16.27 6.79
N SER A 225 -9.29 -15.31 5.90
CA SER A 225 -10.26 -15.48 4.80
C SER A 225 -9.91 -16.68 3.89
N ILE A 226 -8.64 -16.82 3.49
CA ILE A 226 -8.15 -17.95 2.68
C ILE A 226 -8.42 -19.29 3.36
N ILE A 227 -8.15 -19.39 4.67
CA ILE A 227 -8.32 -20.63 5.43
C ILE A 227 -9.79 -20.93 5.74
N ASN A 228 -10.56 -19.93 6.18
CA ASN A 228 -11.95 -20.09 6.56
C ASN A 228 -12.81 -20.48 5.36
N LEU A 229 -12.59 -19.87 4.20
CA LEU A 229 -13.37 -20.13 3.00
C LEU A 229 -12.80 -21.29 2.16
N HIS A 230 -11.66 -21.88 2.51
CA HIS A 230 -11.18 -23.09 1.84
C HIS A 230 -12.12 -24.30 2.08
N PRO A 231 -12.50 -25.08 1.04
CA PRO A 231 -11.91 -25.12 -0.32
C PRO A 231 -12.60 -24.28 -1.41
N PHE A 232 -13.48 -23.32 -1.09
CA PHE A 232 -14.06 -22.42 -2.11
C PHE A 232 -12.95 -21.66 -2.87
N PHE A 233 -12.01 -21.05 -2.13
CA PHE A 233 -10.78 -20.51 -2.70
C PHE A 233 -9.70 -21.59 -2.76
N GLN A 234 -9.60 -22.26 -3.91
CA GLN A 234 -8.57 -23.28 -4.15
C GLN A 234 -7.21 -22.64 -4.46
N PRO A 235 -6.08 -23.28 -4.09
CA PRO A 235 -4.74 -22.78 -4.38
C PRO A 235 -4.49 -22.42 -5.85
N GLU A 236 -5.06 -23.20 -6.77
CA GLU A 236 -4.93 -23.00 -8.21
C GLU A 236 -5.58 -21.70 -8.68
N HIS A 237 -6.75 -21.35 -8.11
CA HIS A 237 -7.41 -20.07 -8.39
C HIS A 237 -6.55 -18.91 -7.89
N LEU A 238 -6.05 -18.99 -6.64
CA LEU A 238 -5.25 -17.93 -6.03
C LEU A 238 -3.93 -17.70 -6.80
N LEU A 239 -3.26 -18.77 -7.25
CA LEU A 239 -2.05 -18.68 -8.06
C LEU A 239 -2.33 -18.11 -9.46
N ALA A 240 -3.41 -18.55 -10.11
CA ALA A 240 -3.79 -18.02 -11.42
C ALA A 240 -4.08 -16.51 -11.34
N TRP A 241 -4.77 -16.08 -10.28
CA TRP A 241 -5.10 -14.69 -10.03
C TRP A 241 -3.86 -13.85 -9.71
N ALA A 242 -2.92 -14.35 -8.90
CA ALA A 242 -1.62 -13.69 -8.70
C ALA A 242 -0.83 -13.55 -10.01
N GLY A 243 -0.88 -14.57 -10.88
CA GLY A 243 -0.28 -14.53 -12.21
C GLY A 243 -0.88 -13.46 -13.12
N MET A 244 -2.22 -13.38 -13.16
CA MET A 244 -2.94 -12.36 -13.93
C MET A 244 -2.62 -10.95 -13.43
N GLU A 245 -2.58 -10.73 -12.12
CA GLU A 245 -2.23 -9.44 -11.51
C GLU A 245 -0.81 -9.01 -11.90
N SER A 246 0.17 -9.91 -11.76
CA SER A 246 1.56 -9.66 -12.18
C SER A 246 1.68 -9.29 -13.66
N ALA A 247 1.03 -10.06 -14.54
CA ALA A 247 1.09 -9.83 -15.97
C ALA A 247 0.41 -8.51 -16.36
N LEU A 248 -0.75 -8.20 -15.77
CA LEU A 248 -1.46 -6.94 -16.00
C LEU A 248 -0.59 -5.76 -15.57
N PHE A 249 0.07 -5.87 -14.42
CA PHE A 249 0.94 -4.83 -13.89
C PHE A 249 2.14 -4.56 -14.81
N LEU A 250 2.82 -5.60 -15.29
CA LEU A 250 3.93 -5.48 -16.25
C LEU A 250 3.48 -4.89 -17.59
N GLU A 251 2.31 -5.29 -18.10
CA GLU A 251 1.69 -4.69 -19.29
C GLU A 251 1.40 -3.21 -19.06
N GLY A 252 0.90 -2.85 -17.87
CA GLY A 252 0.67 -1.47 -17.45
C GLY A 252 1.93 -0.62 -17.50
N ILE A 253 3.04 -1.11 -16.92
CA ILE A 253 4.35 -0.43 -16.96
C ILE A 253 4.78 -0.20 -18.42
N ARG A 254 4.73 -1.25 -19.24
CA ARG A 254 5.19 -1.19 -20.64
C ARG A 254 4.37 -0.23 -21.48
N ASN A 255 3.04 -0.22 -21.29
CA ASN A 255 2.11 0.57 -22.10
C ASN A 255 1.83 1.96 -21.54
N GLY A 256 2.47 2.35 -20.43
CA GLY A 256 2.26 3.66 -19.81
C GLY A 256 0.84 3.89 -19.28
N ARG A 257 0.13 2.84 -18.87
CA ARG A 257 -1.23 2.97 -18.29
C ARG A 257 -1.14 3.38 -16.81
N LEU A 258 -0.73 4.62 -16.60
CA LEU A 258 -0.37 5.17 -15.29
C LEU A 258 -1.52 5.11 -14.26
N ALA A 259 -2.76 5.43 -14.67
CA ALA A 259 -3.93 5.37 -13.79
C ALA A 259 -4.21 3.95 -13.26
N SER A 260 -4.12 2.93 -14.12
CA SER A 260 -4.29 1.54 -13.69
C SER A 260 -3.18 1.06 -12.75
N ILE A 261 -1.96 1.58 -12.88
CA ILE A 261 -0.83 1.23 -12.01
C ILE A 261 -1.02 1.86 -10.63
N LEU A 262 -1.37 3.15 -10.57
CA LEU A 262 -1.55 3.86 -9.31
C LEU A 262 -2.66 3.22 -8.47
N ASN A 263 -3.83 2.95 -9.07
CA ASN A 263 -4.94 2.30 -8.36
C ASN A 263 -4.58 0.91 -7.81
N ARG A 264 -3.53 0.24 -8.33
CA ARG A 264 -3.07 -1.09 -7.86
C ARG A 264 -1.99 -1.01 -6.79
N LEU A 265 -1.25 0.10 -6.71
CA LEU A 265 -0.16 0.29 -5.75
C LEU A 265 -0.64 0.80 -4.38
N TYR A 266 -1.84 1.38 -4.35
CA TYR A 266 -2.44 1.95 -3.15
C TYR A 266 -3.41 0.96 -2.49
N ASP A 267 -2.93 0.32 -1.41
CA ASP A 267 -3.77 -0.11 -0.28
C ASP A 267 -3.85 1.07 0.71
N ALA A 268 -4.29 2.24 0.25
CA ALA A 268 -4.41 3.41 1.11
C ALA A 268 -5.71 3.30 1.91
N GLU A 269 -5.64 2.70 3.09
CA GLU A 269 -6.77 2.65 4.03
C GLU A 269 -7.18 4.06 4.52
N SER A 270 -6.47 5.14 4.14
CA SER A 270 -6.87 6.53 4.43
C SER A 270 -6.39 7.56 3.39
N VAL A 271 -7.16 8.65 3.25
CA VAL A 271 -6.83 9.85 2.46
C VAL A 271 -5.50 10.50 2.91
N SER A 272 -5.05 10.24 4.14
CA SER A 272 -3.76 10.74 4.67
C SER A 272 -2.53 10.14 3.96
N ASP A 273 -2.68 8.98 3.31
CA ASP A 273 -1.60 8.36 2.53
C ASP A 273 -1.35 9.07 1.19
N LEU A 274 -2.32 9.85 0.69
CA LEU A 274 -2.16 10.60 -0.56
C LEU A 274 -1.31 11.86 -0.37
N ASP A 275 -1.28 12.51 0.79
CA ASP A 275 -0.34 13.62 1.02
C ASP A 275 1.10 13.12 1.23
N SER A 276 1.27 11.83 1.50
CA SER A 276 2.59 11.18 1.41
C SER A 276 3.10 11.05 -0.05
N LEU A 277 2.26 11.35 -1.06
CA LEU A 277 2.65 11.39 -2.48
C LEU A 277 3.76 12.42 -2.76
N SER A 278 3.75 13.57 -2.09
CA SER A 278 4.82 14.57 -2.27
C SER A 278 6.16 14.09 -1.70
N ASN A 279 6.15 13.08 -0.83
CA ASN A 279 7.35 12.36 -0.38
C ASN A 279 7.67 11.15 -1.28
N TRP A 280 6.81 10.82 -2.24
CA TRP A 280 6.94 9.71 -3.18
C TRP A 280 7.25 10.24 -4.59
N TYR A 281 8.53 10.49 -4.85
CA TYR A 281 9.05 10.96 -6.15
C TYR A 281 8.56 10.16 -7.37
N VAL A 282 8.22 8.87 -7.19
CA VAL A 282 7.67 8.01 -8.26
C VAL A 282 6.25 8.42 -8.62
N GLY A 283 5.42 8.76 -7.63
CA GLY A 283 4.08 9.28 -7.89
C GLY A 283 4.12 10.63 -8.55
N GLU A 284 4.98 11.53 -8.08
CA GLU A 284 5.21 12.83 -8.72
C GLU A 284 5.71 12.66 -10.17
N TYR A 285 6.64 11.75 -10.42
CA TYR A 285 7.14 11.42 -11.76
C TYR A 285 6.00 11.00 -12.70
N ILE A 286 5.23 10.00 -12.27
CA ILE A 286 4.08 9.47 -13.00
C ILE A 286 3.08 10.61 -13.25
N ALA A 287 2.75 11.37 -12.20
CA ALA A 287 1.82 12.50 -12.25
C ALA A 287 2.27 13.66 -13.12
N SER A 288 3.58 13.75 -13.39
CA SER A 288 4.17 14.76 -14.28
C SER A 288 4.30 14.28 -15.73
N GLY A 289 3.80 13.09 -16.05
CA GLY A 289 3.72 12.56 -17.41
C GLY A 289 4.87 11.64 -17.77
N GLY A 290 5.67 11.28 -16.76
CA GLY A 290 6.81 10.41 -16.93
C GLY A 290 6.40 8.99 -17.27
N SER A 291 6.95 8.45 -18.37
CA SER A 291 6.81 7.03 -18.67
C SER A 291 7.78 6.22 -17.80
N LEU A 292 7.29 5.18 -17.12
CA LEU A 292 8.15 4.31 -16.31
C LEU A 292 9.26 3.66 -17.15
N MET A 293 8.99 3.38 -18.43
CA MET A 293 9.96 2.80 -19.37
C MET A 293 11.10 3.75 -19.75
N TRP A 294 11.11 5.00 -19.28
CA TRP A 294 12.29 5.86 -19.45
C TRP A 294 13.42 5.48 -18.51
N PHE A 295 13.11 4.93 -17.33
CA PHE A 295 14.11 4.68 -16.29
C PHE A 295 13.93 3.32 -15.63
N ALA A 296 14.96 2.46 -15.73
CA ALA A 296 15.05 1.16 -15.10
C ALA A 296 14.81 1.23 -13.57
N GLY A 297 15.31 2.28 -12.91
CA GLY A 297 15.12 2.49 -11.48
C GLY A 297 13.67 2.73 -11.11
N LEU A 298 12.90 3.42 -11.97
CA LEU A 298 11.47 3.68 -11.74
C LEU A 298 10.63 2.43 -11.98
N VAL A 299 10.93 1.64 -13.02
CA VAL A 299 10.32 0.30 -13.23
C VAL A 299 10.50 -0.55 -11.96
N LYS A 300 11.74 -0.65 -11.45
CA LYS A 300 12.05 -1.44 -10.25
C LYS A 300 11.41 -0.85 -8.99
N ALA A 301 11.37 0.48 -8.83
CA ALA A 301 10.77 1.12 -7.66
C ALA A 301 9.26 0.86 -7.59
N VAL A 302 8.56 1.02 -8.71
CA VAL A 302 7.13 0.73 -8.85
C VAL A 302 6.84 -0.76 -8.63
N ALA A 303 7.61 -1.64 -9.26
CA ALA A 303 7.45 -3.08 -9.11
C ALA A 303 7.70 -3.59 -7.68
N ARG A 304 8.65 -2.99 -6.95
CA ARG A 304 8.87 -3.30 -5.52
C ARG A 304 7.68 -2.91 -4.65
N GLN A 305 6.99 -1.82 -4.97
CA GLN A 305 5.77 -1.46 -4.26
C GLN A 305 4.67 -2.48 -4.55
N HIS A 306 4.53 -2.93 -5.80
CA HIS A 306 3.60 -3.99 -6.17
C HIS A 306 3.93 -5.36 -5.55
N LEU A 307 5.21 -5.70 -5.37
CA LEU A 307 5.64 -6.91 -4.66
C LEU A 307 5.11 -6.99 -3.23
N LYS A 308 4.82 -5.85 -2.59
CA LYS A 308 4.21 -5.83 -1.25
C LYS A 308 2.74 -6.28 -1.27
N ARG A 309 2.09 -6.24 -2.43
CA ARG A 309 0.71 -6.70 -2.69
C ARG A 309 0.69 -8.17 -3.13
N LEU A 310 1.68 -8.64 -3.89
CA LEU A 310 1.82 -10.02 -4.41
C LEU A 310 2.27 -11.07 -3.37
N GLY A 311 1.84 -10.97 -2.11
CA GLY A 311 2.14 -11.98 -1.09
C GLY A 311 3.30 -11.64 -0.14
N SER A 312 3.63 -12.62 0.70
CA SER A 312 4.04 -12.49 2.12
C SER A 312 4.88 -11.23 2.47
N ARG A 313 4.30 -10.32 3.25
CA ARG A 313 5.09 -9.47 4.16
C ARG A 313 5.35 -10.34 5.39
N ALA A 314 6.60 -10.60 5.77
CA ALA A 314 7.02 -11.31 7.00
C ALA A 314 5.87 -11.65 7.98
N SER A 315 5.23 -12.83 7.83
CA SER A 315 4.08 -13.40 8.59
C SER A 315 2.61 -13.13 8.13
N LYS A 316 2.36 -12.36 7.06
CA LYS A 316 1.01 -12.02 6.54
C LYS A 316 0.85 -12.44 5.08
N LEU A 317 0.34 -13.65 4.85
CA LEU A 317 -0.10 -14.10 3.53
C LEU A 317 -1.29 -13.24 3.07
N ARG A 318 -1.23 -12.80 1.82
CA ARG A 318 -2.18 -11.92 1.13
C ARG A 318 -2.24 -12.34 -0.34
N CYS A 319 -3.43 -12.55 -0.88
CA CYS A 319 -3.59 -13.00 -2.27
C CYS A 319 -4.59 -12.10 -3.01
N PRO A 320 -4.23 -11.49 -4.17
CA PRO A 320 -5.19 -10.75 -4.97
C PRO A 320 -6.29 -11.68 -5.48
N ALA A 321 -7.52 -11.18 -5.50
CA ALA A 321 -8.68 -11.92 -5.97
C ALA A 321 -9.71 -10.98 -6.63
N PRO A 322 -10.50 -11.47 -7.60
CA PRO A 322 -11.64 -10.72 -8.13
C PRO A 322 -12.66 -10.47 -7.03
N GLY A 323 -13.05 -9.22 -6.86
CA GLY A 323 -13.98 -8.78 -5.84
C GLY A 323 -13.73 -7.34 -5.43
N GLY A 324 -14.45 -6.89 -4.41
CA GLY A 324 -14.34 -5.55 -3.90
C GLY A 324 -14.74 -5.43 -2.44
N ARG A 325 -14.66 -4.21 -1.92
CA ARG A 325 -15.05 -3.83 -0.57
C ARG A 325 -16.16 -2.79 -0.64
N TYR A 326 -17.25 -3.08 0.04
CA TYR A 326 -18.43 -2.22 0.14
C TYR A 326 -18.86 -2.14 1.60
N TYR A 327 -19.61 -1.11 1.96
CA TYR A 327 -20.24 -1.03 3.28
C TYR A 327 -21.70 -1.45 3.18
N ILE A 328 -22.18 -2.23 4.13
CA ILE A 328 -23.53 -2.82 4.05
C ILE A 328 -24.57 -1.85 4.61
N PHE A 329 -25.74 -1.76 3.97
CA PHE A 329 -26.93 -1.07 4.51
C PHE A 329 -28.20 -1.86 4.17
N PRO A 330 -29.21 -1.85 5.06
CA PRO A 330 -30.58 -2.21 4.70
C PRO A 330 -31.15 -1.26 3.65
N ALA A 331 -31.99 -1.80 2.78
CA ALA A 331 -32.60 -1.06 1.68
C ALA A 331 -33.41 0.16 2.18
N VAL A 332 -34.07 0.06 3.34
CA VAL A 332 -34.86 1.16 3.92
C VAL A 332 -34.04 2.43 4.16
N VAL A 333 -32.75 2.32 4.52
CA VAL A 333 -31.88 3.46 4.81
C VAL A 333 -31.69 4.35 3.57
N GLY A 334 -31.70 3.74 2.38
CA GLY A 334 -31.58 4.43 1.10
C GLY A 334 -32.90 4.60 0.35
N ASN A 335 -34.05 4.26 0.97
CA ASN A 335 -35.35 4.17 0.29
C ASN A 335 -35.29 3.32 -1.00
N ARG A 336 -34.58 2.19 -0.94
CA ARG A 336 -34.42 1.27 -2.06
C ARG A 336 -35.36 0.08 -1.94
N ASN A 337 -35.57 -0.61 -3.05
CA ASN A 337 -36.33 -1.86 -3.08
C ASN A 337 -35.42 -3.01 -3.52
N VAL A 338 -34.88 -3.75 -2.54
CA VAL A 338 -34.06 -4.93 -2.78
C VAL A 338 -34.88 -6.17 -2.41
N PRO A 339 -35.12 -7.12 -3.34
CA PRO A 339 -35.85 -8.36 -3.03
C PRO A 339 -35.13 -9.22 -1.99
N GLU A 340 -35.88 -10.04 -1.24
CA GLU A 340 -35.29 -11.07 -0.37
C GLU A 340 -34.34 -12.00 -1.16
N GLY A 341 -33.24 -12.40 -0.52
CA GLY A 341 -32.15 -13.17 -1.11
C GLY A 341 -31.27 -12.39 -2.10
N HIS A 342 -31.49 -11.09 -2.28
CA HIS A 342 -30.76 -10.25 -3.24
C HIS A 342 -29.90 -9.17 -2.59
N ILE A 343 -28.97 -8.64 -3.38
CA ILE A 343 -28.10 -7.51 -3.05
C ILE A 343 -27.91 -6.61 -4.27
N GLU A 344 -27.87 -5.30 -4.02
CA GLU A 344 -27.50 -4.29 -5.02
C GLU A 344 -26.20 -3.59 -4.61
N LEU A 345 -25.17 -3.69 -5.45
CA LEU A 345 -23.93 -2.96 -5.27
C LEU A 345 -24.04 -1.58 -5.92
N ASP A 346 -23.77 -0.55 -5.15
CA ASP A 346 -23.83 0.85 -5.57
C ASP A 346 -22.50 1.55 -5.25
N PRO A 347 -21.60 1.69 -6.23
CA PRO A 347 -20.29 2.32 -6.01
C PRO A 347 -20.38 3.82 -5.77
N ALA A 348 -21.46 4.51 -6.19
CA ALA A 348 -21.61 5.95 -5.95
C ALA A 348 -21.76 6.25 -4.45
N CYS A 349 -22.55 5.43 -3.77
CA CYS A 349 -22.73 5.50 -2.32
C CYS A 349 -21.76 4.61 -1.53
N ALA A 350 -20.86 3.87 -2.20
CA ALA A 350 -20.01 2.84 -1.62
C ALA A 350 -20.77 1.73 -0.86
N THR A 351 -22.00 1.41 -1.28
CA THR A 351 -22.95 0.62 -0.50
C THR A 351 -23.31 -0.71 -1.14
N ALA A 352 -23.37 -1.76 -0.31
CA ALA A 352 -24.02 -3.03 -0.56
C ALA A 352 -25.42 -3.00 0.07
N TRP A 353 -26.45 -2.76 -0.75
CA TRP A 353 -27.84 -2.69 -0.29
C TRP A 353 -28.44 -4.08 -0.18
N VAL A 354 -28.95 -4.43 0.99
CA VAL A 354 -29.58 -5.73 1.25
C VAL A 354 -31.04 -5.56 1.67
N ASN A 355 -31.84 -6.60 1.48
CA ASN A 355 -33.23 -6.58 1.90
C ASN A 355 -33.37 -6.43 3.43
N ASP A 356 -34.37 -5.68 3.88
CA ASP A 356 -34.60 -5.37 5.29
C ASP A 356 -34.96 -6.61 6.13
N ASN A 357 -35.72 -7.56 5.57
CA ASN A 357 -36.06 -8.80 6.26
C ASN A 357 -34.81 -9.70 6.37
N ASP A 358 -34.03 -9.86 5.29
CA ASP A 358 -32.76 -10.59 5.34
C ASP A 358 -31.80 -10.01 6.39
N TRP A 359 -31.74 -8.68 6.51
CA TRP A 359 -30.99 -7.99 7.56
C TRP A 359 -31.41 -8.45 8.95
N LEU A 360 -32.71 -8.36 9.25
CA LEU A 360 -33.28 -8.63 10.56
C LEU A 360 -33.27 -10.12 10.95
N THR A 361 -33.37 -11.03 9.97
CA THR A 361 -33.54 -12.46 10.25
C THR A 361 -32.30 -13.31 10.01
N THR A 362 -31.28 -12.79 9.31
CA THR A 362 -30.16 -13.63 8.89
C THR A 362 -28.82 -12.90 8.84
N ILE A 363 -28.71 -11.78 8.14
CA ILE A 363 -27.41 -11.18 7.80
C ILE A 363 -26.68 -10.71 9.06
N VAL A 364 -27.36 -9.96 9.94
CA VAL A 364 -26.74 -9.44 11.18
C VAL A 364 -26.21 -10.58 12.04
N ASP A 365 -27.03 -11.61 12.28
CA ASP A 365 -26.65 -12.75 13.11
C ASP A 365 -25.52 -13.58 12.49
N VAL A 366 -25.57 -13.83 11.18
CA VAL A 366 -24.55 -14.64 10.47
C VAL A 366 -23.23 -13.90 10.32
N LEU A 367 -23.25 -12.58 10.16
CA LEU A 367 -22.04 -11.75 10.00
C LEU A 367 -21.51 -11.22 11.34
N GLY A 368 -21.87 -11.85 12.45
CA GLY A 368 -21.28 -11.57 13.76
C GLY A 368 -21.75 -10.25 14.36
N GLY A 369 -23.04 -9.92 14.22
CA GLY A 369 -23.64 -8.71 14.76
C GLY A 369 -23.24 -7.45 13.98
N CYS A 370 -23.16 -7.55 12.65
CA CYS A 370 -22.75 -6.42 11.82
C CYS A 370 -23.75 -5.25 11.88
N ASP A 371 -23.24 -4.03 11.76
CA ASP A 371 -24.01 -2.79 11.71
C ASP A 371 -23.77 -2.02 10.40
N GLY A 372 -24.44 -0.88 10.23
CA GLY A 372 -24.38 -0.10 9.01
C GLY A 372 -23.05 0.63 8.76
N ASP A 373 -22.12 0.69 9.72
CA ASP A 373 -20.76 1.19 9.47
C ASP A 373 -19.73 0.08 9.18
N ASP A 374 -20.17 -1.18 9.13
CA ASP A 374 -19.28 -2.29 8.78
C ASP A 374 -19.02 -2.42 7.27
N ALA A 375 -17.76 -2.68 6.96
CA ALA A 375 -17.34 -3.06 5.62
C ALA A 375 -17.39 -4.58 5.42
N VAL A 376 -17.77 -4.98 4.23
CA VAL A 376 -17.79 -6.38 3.78
C VAL A 376 -16.94 -6.56 2.53
N TRP A 377 -16.25 -7.68 2.46
CA TRP A 377 -15.69 -8.18 1.22
C TRP A 377 -16.81 -8.78 0.38
N VAL A 378 -16.79 -8.49 -0.92
CA VAL A 378 -17.78 -8.96 -1.89
C VAL A 378 -17.05 -9.65 -3.04
N MET A 379 -17.41 -10.91 -3.29
CA MET A 379 -16.84 -11.69 -4.38
C MET A 379 -17.95 -12.16 -5.34
N PRO A 380 -18.01 -11.62 -6.57
CA PRO A 380 -18.92 -12.12 -7.60
C PRO A 380 -18.44 -13.44 -8.18
N PHE A 381 -19.36 -14.36 -8.44
CA PHE A 381 -19.07 -15.61 -9.15
C PHE A 381 -20.27 -16.16 -9.90
N SER A 382 -19.98 -16.96 -10.93
CA SER A 382 -20.95 -17.85 -11.56
C SER A 382 -20.88 -19.21 -10.91
N ASP A 383 -21.95 -19.64 -10.26
CA ASP A 383 -22.00 -20.88 -9.51
C ASP A 383 -22.24 -22.08 -10.44
N VAL A 384 -21.18 -22.83 -10.74
CA VAL A 384 -21.31 -24.02 -11.60
C VAL A 384 -22.08 -25.15 -10.91
N SER A 385 -22.25 -25.08 -9.59
CA SER A 385 -23.10 -26.00 -8.83
C SER A 385 -24.59 -25.72 -9.03
N ASP A 386 -24.92 -24.55 -9.56
CA ASP A 386 -26.28 -24.02 -9.70
C ASP A 386 -26.49 -23.47 -11.13
N ASN A 387 -26.18 -24.31 -12.13
CA ASN A 387 -26.36 -24.04 -13.56
C ASN A 387 -25.73 -22.71 -14.05
N GLY A 388 -24.71 -22.19 -13.36
CA GLY A 388 -24.03 -20.94 -13.71
C GLY A 388 -24.73 -19.68 -13.22
N GLY A 389 -25.67 -19.79 -12.27
CA GLY A 389 -26.33 -18.65 -11.65
C GLY A 389 -25.34 -17.63 -11.08
N ARG A 390 -25.62 -16.34 -11.26
CA ARG A 390 -24.78 -15.24 -10.73
C ARG A 390 -25.05 -15.09 -9.23
N LYS A 391 -23.98 -15.05 -8.44
CA LYS A 391 -24.04 -14.92 -6.99
C LYS A 391 -22.96 -13.96 -6.49
N LEU A 392 -23.18 -13.40 -5.31
CA LEU A 392 -22.24 -12.57 -4.57
C LEU A 392 -22.00 -13.24 -3.21
N LEU A 393 -20.76 -13.61 -2.94
CA LEU A 393 -20.31 -14.06 -1.62
C LEU A 393 -19.87 -12.85 -0.80
N ILE A 394 -20.37 -12.73 0.43
CA ILE A 394 -20.17 -11.57 1.30
C ILE A 394 -19.71 -12.03 2.69
N TRP A 395 -18.66 -11.40 3.23
CA TRP A 395 -18.16 -11.67 4.59
C TRP A 395 -17.39 -10.47 5.17
N ARG A 396 -17.28 -10.39 6.50
CA ARG A 396 -16.43 -9.40 7.18
C ARG A 396 -14.99 -9.91 7.33
N SER A 397 -14.04 -9.02 7.66
CA SER A 397 -12.71 -9.42 8.12
C SER A 397 -12.35 -8.64 9.39
N PRO A 398 -11.98 -9.32 10.50
CA PRO A 398 -11.88 -10.78 10.66
C PRO A 398 -13.25 -11.48 10.66
N ASN A 399 -13.27 -12.78 10.35
CA ASN A 399 -14.46 -13.62 10.44
C ASN A 399 -14.20 -14.96 11.14
N GLN A 400 -15.23 -15.52 11.76
CA GLN A 400 -15.25 -16.90 12.22
C GLN A 400 -15.57 -17.85 11.06
N LEU A 401 -15.23 -19.14 11.20
CA LEU A 401 -15.59 -20.15 10.22
C LEU A 401 -17.12 -20.21 10.04
N GLY A 402 -17.58 -20.00 8.80
CA GLY A 402 -18.99 -20.03 8.46
C GLY A 402 -19.69 -18.66 8.50
N GLU A 403 -19.03 -17.59 8.93
CA GLU A 403 -19.56 -16.23 8.87
C GLU A 403 -19.44 -15.67 7.45
N TYR A 404 -20.41 -16.03 6.60
CA TYR A 404 -20.56 -15.52 5.25
C TYR A 404 -22.03 -15.62 4.80
N VAL A 405 -22.42 -14.79 3.83
CA VAL A 405 -23.73 -14.84 3.17
C VAL A 405 -23.53 -14.96 1.66
N VAL A 406 -24.45 -15.64 0.97
CA VAL A 406 -24.48 -15.71 -0.50
C VAL A 406 -25.82 -15.17 -0.97
N LEU A 407 -25.79 -14.09 -1.75
CA LEU A 407 -26.96 -13.39 -2.28
C LEU A 407 -26.90 -13.34 -3.81
N GLN A 408 -28.05 -13.09 -4.44
CA GLN A 408 -28.14 -12.85 -5.88
C GLN A 408 -28.00 -11.35 -6.18
N PRO A 409 -27.22 -10.94 -7.19
CA PRO A 409 -27.22 -9.54 -7.61
C PRO A 409 -28.60 -9.16 -8.18
N THR A 410 -29.10 -7.97 -7.84
CA THR A 410 -30.22 -7.36 -8.58
C THR A 410 -29.79 -6.99 -10.01
N ASP A 411 -30.75 -6.73 -10.90
CA ASP A 411 -30.47 -6.27 -12.27
C ASP A 411 -29.74 -4.91 -12.30
N ALA A 412 -29.94 -4.07 -11.28
CA ALA A 412 -29.31 -2.77 -11.12
C ALA A 412 -27.94 -2.84 -10.40
N SER A 413 -27.55 -4.02 -9.91
CA SER A 413 -26.32 -4.20 -9.15
C SER A 413 -25.10 -3.93 -10.01
N HIS A 414 -24.17 -3.13 -9.50
CA HIS A 414 -22.91 -2.84 -10.17
C HIS A 414 -22.10 -4.12 -10.42
N VAL A 415 -21.55 -4.23 -11.63
CA VAL A 415 -20.75 -5.37 -12.03
C VAL A 415 -19.28 -5.04 -11.76
N ILE A 416 -18.76 -5.60 -10.66
CA ILE A 416 -17.33 -5.54 -10.35
C ILE A 416 -16.57 -6.20 -11.51
N ALA A 417 -15.73 -5.44 -12.21
CA ALA A 417 -14.95 -5.91 -13.34
C ALA A 417 -13.47 -5.89 -12.98
N TRP A 418 -12.86 -7.08 -12.88
CA TRP A 418 -11.44 -7.19 -12.61
C TRP A 418 -10.65 -7.25 -13.92
N ASP A 419 -9.85 -6.23 -14.19
CA ASP A 419 -8.99 -6.20 -15.36
C ASP A 419 -7.99 -7.38 -15.36
N VAL A 420 -7.79 -7.97 -16.54
CA VAL A 420 -6.82 -9.04 -16.77
C VAL A 420 -6.01 -8.77 -18.05
N PRO A 421 -4.85 -9.43 -18.24
CA PRO A 421 -3.96 -9.14 -19.37
C PRO A 421 -4.63 -9.22 -20.76
N GLY A 422 -4.20 -8.32 -21.64
CA GLY A 422 -4.73 -8.17 -23.00
C GLY A 422 -6.04 -7.40 -23.09
N GLY A 423 -6.35 -6.54 -22.11
CA GLY A 423 -7.53 -5.66 -22.12
C GLY A 423 -8.86 -6.39 -21.92
N ARG A 424 -8.84 -7.58 -21.31
CA ARG A 424 -10.05 -8.34 -20.96
C ARG A 424 -10.46 -8.03 -19.52
N GLN A 425 -11.71 -8.32 -19.19
CA GLN A 425 -12.25 -8.16 -17.84
C GLN A 425 -12.90 -9.46 -17.34
N LEU A 426 -12.73 -9.74 -16.05
CA LEU A 426 -13.31 -10.87 -15.34
C LEU A 426 -14.28 -10.36 -14.28
N SER A 427 -15.58 -10.59 -14.47
CA SER A 427 -16.61 -10.14 -13.52
C SER A 427 -17.23 -11.27 -12.71
N TYR A 428 -17.50 -12.42 -13.32
CA TYR A 428 -18.08 -13.58 -12.64
C TYR A 428 -17.22 -14.82 -12.90
N PRO A 429 -16.08 -14.99 -12.19
CA PRO A 429 -15.32 -16.23 -12.24
C PRO A 429 -16.21 -17.44 -11.92
N LYS A 430 -15.94 -18.58 -12.57
CA LYS A 430 -16.65 -19.83 -12.32
C LYS A 430 -16.19 -20.44 -11.01
N MET A 431 -17.08 -20.51 -10.03
CA MET A 431 -16.80 -21.09 -8.70
C MET A 431 -17.87 -22.09 -8.31
N GLN A 432 -17.66 -22.84 -7.22
CA GLN A 432 -18.61 -23.85 -6.73
C GLN A 432 -19.04 -23.51 -5.31
N SER A 433 -20.26 -22.99 -5.12
CA SER A 433 -20.76 -22.63 -3.78
C SER A 433 -20.79 -23.83 -2.82
N ARG A 434 -20.98 -25.06 -3.32
CA ARG A 434 -20.92 -26.30 -2.53
C ARG A 434 -19.57 -26.56 -1.84
N LEU A 435 -18.52 -25.83 -2.22
CA LEU A 435 -17.19 -25.89 -1.59
C LEU A 435 -17.03 -24.90 -0.44
N LEU A 436 -18.02 -24.03 -0.19
CA LEU A 436 -18.05 -23.20 1.01
C LEU A 436 -18.18 -24.09 2.25
N PRO A 437 -17.56 -23.70 3.38
CA PRO A 437 -17.81 -24.37 4.66
C PRO A 437 -19.29 -24.23 5.05
N ASN A 438 -19.78 -25.07 5.96
CA ASN A 438 -21.12 -24.85 6.52
C ASN A 438 -21.23 -23.44 7.12
N ARG A 439 -22.34 -22.75 6.83
CA ARG A 439 -22.63 -21.43 7.39
C ARG A 439 -22.80 -21.52 8.90
N ILE A 440 -22.41 -20.48 9.62
CA ILE A 440 -22.32 -20.50 11.09
C ILE A 440 -23.65 -20.87 11.78
N ASP A 441 -24.77 -20.42 11.24
CA ASP A 441 -26.13 -20.71 11.72
C ASP A 441 -26.61 -22.14 11.39
N SER A 442 -25.91 -22.86 10.51
CA SER A 442 -26.15 -24.28 10.22
C SER A 442 -25.33 -25.23 11.10
N VAL A 443 -24.48 -24.69 11.99
CA VAL A 443 -23.63 -25.45 12.90
C VAL A 443 -23.92 -25.05 14.34
N SER A 444 -24.11 -26.03 15.21
CA SER A 444 -24.33 -25.76 16.64
C SER A 444 -23.01 -25.77 17.41
N TYR A 445 -22.51 -24.60 17.79
CA TYR A 445 -21.40 -24.46 18.73
C TYR A 445 -21.91 -24.20 20.14
N GLN A 446 -21.24 -24.77 21.15
CA GLN A 446 -21.46 -24.45 22.55
C GLN A 446 -20.46 -23.36 22.96
N TYR A 447 -20.98 -22.16 23.25
CA TYR A 447 -20.18 -21.03 23.70
C TYR A 447 -20.20 -20.93 25.23
N GLY A 448 -19.03 -20.67 25.82
CA GLY A 448 -18.94 -20.23 27.21
C GLY A 448 -19.49 -18.81 27.41
N GLU A 449 -19.71 -18.43 28.66
CA GLU A 449 -20.13 -17.09 29.04
C GLU A 449 -18.93 -16.27 29.52
N LEU A 450 -18.78 -15.06 28.95
CA LEU A 450 -17.79 -14.10 29.44
C LEU A 450 -18.32 -13.38 30.67
N ALA A 451 -17.52 -13.36 31.73
CA ALA A 451 -17.88 -12.67 32.95
C ALA A 451 -17.57 -11.17 32.86
N GLU A 452 -18.40 -10.37 33.53
CA GLU A 452 -17.99 -9.01 33.86
C GLU A 452 -16.79 -9.06 34.81
N ALA A 453 -15.81 -8.21 34.54
CA ALA A 453 -14.68 -8.01 35.43
C ALA A 453 -15.14 -7.46 36.79
N SER A 454 -14.59 -7.97 37.89
CA SER A 454 -14.68 -7.30 39.18
C SER A 454 -13.88 -5.99 39.13
N ASP A 455 -14.58 -4.85 39.01
CA ASP A 455 -13.95 -3.53 39.01
C ASP A 455 -14.31 -2.75 40.28
N PRO A 456 -13.37 -2.60 41.25
CA PRO A 456 -13.62 -1.82 42.46
C PRO A 456 -13.82 -0.31 42.19
N HIS A 457 -13.52 0.18 40.98
CA HIS A 457 -13.65 1.59 40.58
C HIS A 457 -14.88 1.88 39.71
N ARG A 458 -15.73 0.88 39.42
CA ARG A 458 -17.00 1.05 38.67
C ARG A 458 -17.99 2.04 39.32
N THR A 459 -17.76 2.44 40.58
CA THR A 459 -18.58 3.42 41.30
C THR A 459 -18.27 4.87 40.94
N ASN A 460 -17.13 5.15 40.28
CA ASN A 460 -16.79 6.50 39.88
C ASN A 460 -17.33 6.82 38.48
N VAL A 461 -18.40 7.61 38.43
CA VAL A 461 -19.00 8.09 37.17
C VAL A 461 -18.25 9.29 36.58
N SER A 462 -17.43 9.97 37.38
CA SER A 462 -16.68 11.16 36.97
C SER A 462 -15.31 10.80 36.42
N TYR A 463 -14.96 11.38 35.28
CA TYR A 463 -13.67 11.17 34.65
C TYR A 463 -12.51 11.81 35.43
N SER A 464 -11.40 11.08 35.53
CA SER A 464 -10.07 11.63 35.79
C SER A 464 -9.01 10.70 35.16
N ALA A 465 -7.80 11.22 34.91
CA ALA A 465 -6.71 10.37 34.41
C ALA A 465 -6.41 9.19 35.35
N ALA A 466 -6.58 9.38 36.67
CA ALA A 466 -6.44 8.32 37.67
C ALA A 466 -7.58 7.29 37.61
N ALA A 467 -8.82 7.72 37.33
CA ALA A 467 -9.97 6.82 37.22
C ALA A 467 -9.84 5.82 36.05
N MET A 468 -9.00 6.12 35.06
CA MET A 468 -8.70 5.20 33.95
C MET A 468 -7.82 4.00 34.35
N ALA A 469 -7.28 3.95 35.57
CA ALA A 469 -6.36 2.90 36.00
C ALA A 469 -6.95 1.47 35.87
N SER A 470 -8.22 1.26 36.25
CA SER A 470 -8.86 -0.07 36.12
C SER A 470 -9.01 -0.49 34.67
N THR A 471 -9.38 0.47 33.79
CA THR A 471 -9.51 0.26 32.35
C THR A 471 -8.17 -0.12 31.72
N ILE A 472 -7.09 0.55 32.13
CA ILE A 472 -5.72 0.28 31.66
C ILE A 472 -5.24 -1.09 32.12
N GLN A 473 -5.44 -1.44 33.40
CA GLN A 473 -5.11 -2.77 33.91
C GLN A 473 -5.88 -3.87 33.17
N ARG A 474 -7.18 -3.65 32.90
CA ARG A 474 -8.00 -4.59 32.14
C ARG A 474 -7.53 -4.71 30.69
N ALA A 475 -7.18 -3.61 30.04
CA ALA A 475 -6.65 -3.60 28.68
C ALA A 475 -5.33 -4.36 28.58
N ALA A 476 -4.43 -4.14 29.55
CA ALA A 476 -3.20 -4.92 29.66
C ALA A 476 -3.46 -6.41 29.93
N ALA A 477 -4.47 -6.77 30.72
CA ALA A 477 -4.84 -8.16 30.98
C ALA A 477 -5.41 -8.87 29.73
N ASN A 478 -6.24 -8.15 28.97
CA ASN A 478 -6.88 -8.62 27.73
C ASN A 478 -5.96 -8.53 26.51
N GLN A 479 -4.77 -7.92 26.66
CA GLN A 479 -3.85 -7.66 25.56
C GLN A 479 -3.51 -8.93 24.79
N GLY A 480 -3.61 -8.83 23.46
CA GLY A 480 -3.27 -9.91 22.53
C GLY A 480 -4.26 -11.07 22.50
N VAL A 481 -5.30 -11.10 23.35
CA VAL A 481 -6.24 -12.22 23.42
C VAL A 481 -7.07 -12.35 22.15
N LEU A 482 -7.58 -11.25 21.59
CA LEU A 482 -8.31 -11.26 20.31
C LEU A 482 -7.46 -11.83 19.18
N GLY A 483 -6.23 -11.34 19.01
CA GLY A 483 -5.31 -11.85 17.98
C GLY A 483 -4.95 -13.32 18.18
N ALA A 484 -4.72 -13.75 19.43
CA ALA A 484 -4.48 -15.14 19.76
C ALA A 484 -5.71 -16.02 19.49
N HIS A 485 -6.91 -15.49 19.72
CA HIS A 485 -8.16 -16.20 19.47
C HIS A 485 -8.40 -16.41 17.97
N CYS A 486 -8.27 -15.36 17.15
CA CYS A 486 -8.33 -15.47 15.70
C CYS A 486 -7.31 -16.50 15.18
N ASN A 487 -6.06 -16.48 15.70
CA ASN A 487 -5.04 -17.46 15.34
C ASN A 487 -5.46 -18.89 15.71
N ALA A 488 -5.99 -19.12 16.91
CA ALA A 488 -6.42 -20.44 17.36
C ALA A 488 -7.59 -20.99 16.52
N LEU A 489 -8.61 -20.17 16.24
CA LEU A 489 -9.75 -20.58 15.40
C LEU A 489 -9.31 -20.93 13.98
N MET A 490 -8.47 -20.09 13.38
CA MET A 490 -7.90 -20.30 12.06
C MET A 490 -7.04 -21.57 12.01
N MET A 491 -6.20 -21.82 13.02
CA MET A 491 -5.39 -23.04 13.10
C MET A 491 -6.26 -24.29 13.27
N CYS A 492 -7.34 -24.24 14.06
CA CYS A 492 -8.31 -25.33 14.13
C CYS A 492 -8.88 -25.68 12.75
N LYS A 493 -9.32 -24.67 11.99
CA LYS A 493 -9.81 -24.87 10.62
C LYS A 493 -8.72 -25.43 9.71
N ALA A 494 -7.50 -24.92 9.75
CA ALA A 494 -6.40 -25.39 8.92
C ALA A 494 -6.05 -26.87 9.19
N ILE A 495 -5.92 -27.26 10.47
CA ILE A 495 -5.44 -28.59 10.86
C ILE A 495 -6.57 -29.64 10.85
N TYR A 496 -7.76 -29.27 11.30
CA TYR A 496 -8.87 -30.21 11.52
C TYR A 496 -10.01 -30.05 10.51
N GLY A 497 -10.00 -29.00 9.67
CA GLY A 497 -11.06 -28.70 8.72
C GLY A 497 -12.32 -28.06 9.34
N ARG A 498 -12.37 -27.94 10.67
CA ARG A 498 -13.51 -27.43 11.46
C ARG A 498 -13.07 -26.77 12.76
N LEU A 499 -13.97 -26.00 13.36
CA LEU A 499 -13.85 -25.55 14.76
C LEU A 499 -14.28 -26.67 15.73
N PRO A 500 -13.81 -26.66 16.98
CA PRO A 500 -14.31 -27.56 18.02
C PRO A 500 -15.74 -27.19 18.42
N ASP A 501 -16.49 -28.19 18.89
CA ASP A 501 -17.90 -28.02 19.29
C ASP A 501 -18.07 -27.12 20.53
N GLN A 502 -17.00 -26.95 21.32
CA GLN A 502 -16.96 -26.10 22.51
C GLN A 502 -15.94 -24.97 22.34
N LEU A 503 -16.43 -23.74 22.38
CA LEU A 503 -15.66 -22.51 22.24
C LEU A 503 -15.83 -21.65 23.50
N PRO A 504 -14.80 -20.88 23.91
CA PRO A 504 -14.87 -20.10 25.15
C PRO A 504 -15.83 -18.91 25.03
N ALA A 505 -16.03 -18.39 23.82
CA ALA A 505 -16.95 -17.31 23.46
C ALA A 505 -17.07 -17.26 21.93
N THR A 506 -18.03 -16.47 21.41
CA THR A 506 -18.08 -16.12 19.97
C THR A 506 -16.94 -15.15 19.64
N LEU A 507 -16.52 -15.09 18.36
CA LEU A 507 -15.53 -14.11 17.93
C LEU A 507 -15.96 -12.66 18.25
N GLU A 508 -17.23 -12.31 17.98
CA GLU A 508 -17.77 -10.98 18.30
C GLU A 508 -17.71 -10.67 19.79
N ALA A 509 -18.04 -11.62 20.68
CA ALA A 509 -17.94 -11.41 22.12
C ALA A 509 -16.50 -11.15 22.58
N VAL A 510 -15.51 -11.79 21.93
CA VAL A 510 -14.08 -11.53 22.19
C VAL A 510 -13.66 -10.16 21.65
N ILE A 511 -14.15 -9.75 20.47
CA ILE A 511 -13.93 -8.40 19.92
C ILE A 511 -14.48 -7.37 20.91
N ASP A 512 -15.73 -7.52 21.33
CA ASP A 512 -16.41 -6.65 22.27
C ASP A 512 -15.69 -6.57 23.61
N GLY A 513 -15.32 -7.72 24.19
CA GLY A 513 -14.55 -7.78 25.42
C GLY A 513 -13.18 -7.09 25.32
N SER A 514 -12.57 -7.10 24.13
CA SER A 514 -11.26 -6.49 23.90
C SER A 514 -11.32 -4.99 23.64
N VAL A 515 -12.38 -4.47 22.98
CA VAL A 515 -12.39 -3.08 22.49
C VAL A 515 -13.63 -2.25 22.85
N LYS A 516 -14.74 -2.88 23.28
CA LYS A 516 -16.00 -2.18 23.60
C LYS A 516 -16.34 -2.22 25.09
N THR A 517 -16.34 -3.39 25.71
CA THR A 517 -16.91 -3.61 27.05
C THR A 517 -15.85 -3.83 28.13
N GLY A 518 -14.67 -4.33 27.77
CA GLY A 518 -13.64 -4.67 28.75
C GLY A 518 -13.96 -5.92 29.58
N MET A 519 -14.80 -6.83 29.07
CA MET A 519 -15.09 -8.12 29.71
C MET A 519 -13.82 -8.91 30.04
N ASP A 520 -13.90 -9.81 31.02
CA ASP A 520 -12.76 -10.63 31.40
C ASP A 520 -12.46 -11.72 30.36
N LEU A 521 -11.37 -11.57 29.61
CA LEU A 521 -10.97 -12.52 28.58
C LEU A 521 -10.01 -13.62 29.10
N THR A 522 -9.86 -13.78 30.42
CA THR A 522 -8.97 -14.80 31.02
C THR A 522 -9.30 -16.21 30.56
N LEU A 523 -10.59 -16.58 30.51
CA LEU A 523 -11.01 -17.91 30.05
C LEU A 523 -10.67 -18.14 28.57
N VAL A 524 -10.83 -17.10 27.73
CA VAL A 524 -10.46 -17.15 26.31
C VAL A 524 -8.95 -17.32 26.16
N LYS A 525 -8.16 -16.61 26.96
CA LYS A 525 -6.69 -16.72 26.99
C LYS A 525 -6.23 -18.13 27.38
N GLN A 526 -6.81 -18.70 28.44
CA GLN A 526 -6.52 -20.07 28.89
C GLN A 526 -6.91 -21.10 27.82
N TRP A 527 -8.09 -20.94 27.21
CA TRP A 527 -8.54 -21.82 26.14
C TRP A 527 -7.61 -21.74 24.92
N ASN A 528 -7.21 -20.53 24.51
CA ASN A 528 -6.27 -20.34 23.38
C ASN A 528 -4.96 -21.09 23.64
N GLN A 529 -4.38 -20.95 24.84
CA GLN A 529 -3.14 -21.63 25.22
C GLN A 529 -3.31 -23.16 25.21
N MET A 530 -4.40 -23.67 25.78
CA MET A 530 -4.71 -25.10 25.76
C MET A 530 -4.86 -25.61 24.31
N ALA A 531 -5.62 -24.91 23.48
CA ALA A 531 -5.95 -25.32 22.13
C ALA A 531 -4.68 -25.43 21.25
N ILE A 532 -3.85 -24.39 21.23
CA ILE A 532 -2.62 -24.38 20.42
C ILE A 532 -1.59 -25.42 20.90
N THR A 533 -1.49 -25.64 22.22
CA THR A 533 -0.61 -26.69 22.79
C THR A 533 -1.02 -28.06 22.28
N ARG A 534 -2.31 -28.38 22.40
CA ARG A 534 -2.86 -29.65 21.91
C ARG A 534 -2.70 -29.82 20.41
N MET A 535 -2.83 -28.74 19.62
CA MET A 535 -2.59 -28.81 18.18
C MET A 535 -1.16 -29.23 17.86
N VAL A 536 -0.17 -28.66 18.55
CA VAL A 536 1.24 -29.01 18.37
C VAL A 536 1.51 -30.46 18.81
N GLU A 537 1.02 -30.87 19.98
CA GLU A 537 1.14 -32.26 20.47
C GLU A 537 0.50 -33.27 19.51
N HIS A 538 -0.69 -32.98 18.98
CA HIS A 538 -1.33 -33.81 17.97
C HIS A 538 -0.51 -33.90 16.68
N GLY A 539 0.14 -32.81 16.27
CA GLY A 539 1.04 -32.80 15.12
C GLY A 539 2.29 -33.66 15.33
N GLN A 540 2.85 -33.66 16.54
CA GLN A 540 3.97 -34.53 16.91
C GLN A 540 3.58 -36.01 16.89
N ALA A 541 2.36 -36.34 17.34
CA ALA A 541 1.85 -37.71 17.33
C ALA A 541 1.38 -38.18 15.95
N ASN A 542 0.96 -37.26 15.08
CA ASN A 542 0.42 -37.56 13.75
C ASN A 542 0.81 -36.48 12.74
N GLY A 543 1.72 -36.83 11.82
CA GLY A 543 2.20 -35.91 10.78
C GLY A 543 1.11 -35.32 9.87
N ASN A 544 -0.05 -35.98 9.72
CA ASN A 544 -1.20 -35.42 8.97
C ASN A 544 -1.88 -34.25 9.71
N ARG A 545 -1.57 -34.05 10.99
CA ARG A 545 -2.05 -32.96 11.85
C ARG A 545 -0.93 -31.99 12.23
N ALA A 546 0.22 -32.10 11.58
CA ALA A 546 1.33 -31.19 11.82
C ALA A 546 0.93 -29.75 11.50
N MET A 547 1.42 -28.81 12.31
CA MET A 547 1.19 -27.37 12.08
C MET A 547 1.78 -26.97 10.71
N PRO A 548 1.01 -26.26 9.86
CA PRO A 548 1.55 -25.71 8.62
C PRO A 548 2.72 -24.76 8.90
N ALA A 549 3.80 -24.87 8.12
CA ALA A 549 5.03 -24.10 8.34
C ALA A 549 4.77 -22.58 8.30
N VAL A 550 3.88 -22.14 7.41
CA VAL A 550 3.44 -20.74 7.27
C VAL A 550 2.66 -20.19 8.48
N LEU A 551 2.10 -21.06 9.33
CA LEU A 551 1.37 -20.65 10.54
C LEU A 551 2.25 -20.64 11.81
N ARG A 552 3.50 -21.10 11.74
CA ARG A 552 4.38 -21.23 12.92
C ARG A 552 4.65 -19.90 13.62
N ASP A 553 4.83 -18.81 12.87
CA ASP A 553 5.13 -17.49 13.46
C ASP A 553 3.95 -16.93 14.27
N ARG A 554 2.76 -17.49 14.08
CA ARG A 554 1.55 -17.16 14.84
C ARG A 554 1.44 -17.93 16.16
N LEU A 555 2.32 -18.90 16.39
CA LEU A 555 2.47 -19.55 17.68
C LEU A 555 3.34 -18.70 18.62
N PRO A 556 3.09 -18.79 19.94
CA PRO A 556 4.05 -18.36 20.95
C PRO A 556 5.42 -19.01 20.72
N GLU A 557 6.49 -18.27 21.04
CA GLU A 557 7.87 -18.68 20.78
C GLU A 557 8.20 -20.09 21.30
N TRP A 558 7.75 -20.42 22.51
CA TRP A 558 7.96 -21.71 23.16
C TRP A 558 7.29 -22.91 22.47
N LEU A 559 6.38 -22.70 21.50
CA LEU A 559 5.77 -23.76 20.69
C LEU A 559 6.34 -23.87 19.28
N ARG A 560 7.17 -22.92 18.84
CA ARG A 560 7.63 -22.86 17.43
C ARG A 560 8.55 -24.02 17.08
N ASP A 561 9.54 -24.32 17.92
CA ASP A 561 10.47 -25.43 17.68
C ASP A 561 9.78 -26.80 17.79
N PRO A 562 8.96 -27.08 18.83
CA PRO A 562 8.17 -28.31 18.89
C PRO A 562 7.30 -28.53 17.65
N ALA A 563 6.67 -27.47 17.12
CA ALA A 563 5.88 -27.53 15.90
C ALA A 563 6.76 -27.79 14.66
N ALA A 564 7.91 -27.13 14.54
CA ALA A 564 8.81 -27.27 13.40
C ALA A 564 9.34 -28.71 13.25
N VAL A 565 9.69 -29.37 14.36
CA VAL A 565 10.12 -30.78 14.36
C VAL A 565 9.00 -31.70 13.84
N ALA A 566 7.77 -31.49 14.29
CA ALA A 566 6.61 -32.25 13.83
C ALA A 566 6.34 -32.05 12.33
N THR A 567 6.42 -30.81 11.84
CA THR A 567 6.22 -30.47 10.43
C THR A 567 7.30 -31.13 9.55
N ALA A 568 8.57 -31.11 9.97
CA ALA A 568 9.66 -31.73 9.24
C ALA A 568 9.54 -33.26 9.14
N ALA A 569 8.92 -33.91 10.14
CA ALA A 569 8.65 -35.34 10.15
C ALA A 569 7.42 -35.75 9.30
N SER A 570 6.62 -34.79 8.82
CA SER A 570 5.42 -35.10 8.04
C SER A 570 5.76 -35.55 6.62
N LEU A 571 5.12 -36.64 6.18
CA LEU A 571 5.28 -37.19 4.82
C LEU A 571 4.52 -36.39 3.74
N ARG A 572 3.55 -35.55 4.14
CA ARG A 572 2.73 -34.75 3.22
C ARG A 572 2.80 -33.29 3.61
N ARG A 573 3.11 -32.43 2.64
CA ARG A 573 3.03 -30.98 2.84
C ARG A 573 1.57 -30.54 2.92
N HIS A 574 1.29 -29.62 3.84
CA HIS A 574 -0.02 -29.00 3.95
C HIS A 574 -0.28 -28.11 2.72
N TRP A 575 -1.53 -28.02 2.26
CA TRP A 575 -1.89 -27.26 1.05
C TRP A 575 -1.49 -25.78 1.14
N LEU A 576 -1.57 -25.19 2.34
CA LEU A 576 -1.21 -23.80 2.59
C LEU A 576 0.31 -23.56 2.44
N ASP A 577 1.14 -24.55 2.80
CA ASP A 577 2.58 -24.48 2.59
C ASP A 577 2.91 -24.61 1.11
N THR A 578 2.23 -25.51 0.39
CA THR A 578 2.36 -25.63 -1.07
C THR A 578 1.97 -24.34 -1.79
N LEU A 579 0.85 -23.71 -1.40
CA LEU A 579 0.43 -22.41 -1.93
C LEU A 579 1.49 -21.33 -1.66
N THR A 580 1.99 -21.25 -0.43
CA THR A 580 3.00 -20.24 -0.05
C THR A 580 4.28 -20.42 -0.85
N MET A 581 4.77 -21.65 -1.01
CA MET A 581 5.94 -21.95 -1.84
C MET A 581 5.73 -21.54 -3.31
N ALA A 582 4.55 -21.86 -3.87
CA ALA A 582 4.24 -21.50 -5.24
C ALA A 582 4.13 -19.98 -5.45
N LEU A 583 3.62 -19.25 -4.45
CA LEU A 583 3.59 -17.79 -4.47
C LEU A 583 5.00 -17.18 -4.37
N GLU A 584 5.89 -17.73 -3.55
CA GLU A 584 7.28 -17.25 -3.51
C GLU A 584 8.01 -17.52 -4.84
N MET A 585 7.83 -18.69 -5.45
CA MET A 585 8.34 -18.96 -6.80
C MET A 585 7.78 -17.98 -7.84
N HIS A 586 6.48 -17.65 -7.75
CA HIS A 586 5.85 -16.65 -8.62
C HIS A 586 6.45 -15.25 -8.40
N ARG A 587 6.77 -14.86 -7.16
CA ARG A 587 7.44 -13.58 -6.87
C ARG A 587 8.84 -13.50 -7.45
N GLU A 588 9.61 -14.58 -7.35
CA GLU A 588 10.93 -14.69 -7.97
C GLU A 588 10.83 -14.54 -9.50
N GLN A 589 9.86 -15.23 -10.13
CA GLN A 589 9.62 -15.11 -11.56
C GLN A 589 9.17 -13.70 -11.95
N TYR A 590 8.22 -13.12 -11.23
CA TYR A 590 7.78 -11.74 -11.47
C TYR A 590 8.95 -10.77 -11.34
N TRP A 591 9.84 -10.93 -10.35
CA TRP A 591 11.01 -10.07 -10.22
C TRP A 591 11.98 -10.26 -11.39
N ALA A 592 12.20 -11.49 -11.85
CA ALA A 592 12.99 -11.75 -13.06
C ALA A 592 12.39 -11.06 -14.30
N ASP A 593 11.06 -11.06 -14.44
CA ASP A 593 10.35 -10.37 -15.52
C ASP A 593 10.47 -8.84 -15.41
N VAL A 594 10.43 -8.30 -14.18
CA VAL A 594 10.71 -6.88 -13.89
C VAL A 594 12.14 -6.51 -14.28
N GLU A 595 13.13 -7.36 -13.98
CA GLU A 595 14.51 -7.13 -14.39
C GLU A 595 14.64 -7.15 -15.92
N ALA A 596 14.01 -8.12 -16.59
CA ALA A 596 13.98 -8.17 -18.04
C ALA A 596 13.34 -6.91 -18.64
N LEU A 597 12.21 -6.45 -18.09
CA LEU A 597 11.53 -5.23 -18.52
C LEU A 597 12.39 -3.98 -18.27
N ALA A 598 13.05 -3.89 -17.12
CA ALA A 598 13.94 -2.77 -16.78
C ALA A 598 15.17 -2.67 -17.70
N THR A 599 15.64 -3.77 -18.28
CA THR A 599 16.69 -3.76 -19.31
C THR A 599 16.24 -3.08 -20.61
N GLU A 600 14.94 -3.04 -20.88
CA GLU A 600 14.37 -2.35 -22.04
C GLU A 600 14.19 -0.85 -21.83
N ALA A 601 14.35 -0.36 -20.59
CA ALA A 601 14.12 1.04 -20.28
C ALA A 601 15.18 1.95 -20.92
N CYS A 602 14.74 3.03 -21.55
CA CYS A 602 15.62 4.05 -22.12
C CYS A 602 14.92 5.42 -22.12
N PRO A 603 15.59 6.50 -21.68
CA PRO A 603 15.02 7.84 -21.71
C PRO A 603 14.77 8.35 -23.15
N PRO A 604 13.92 9.38 -23.32
CA PRO A 604 13.74 10.05 -24.59
C PRO A 604 15.03 10.73 -25.10
N LEU A 605 15.10 10.91 -26.43
CA LEU A 605 16.23 11.56 -27.10
C LEU A 605 16.61 12.93 -26.52
N ALA A 606 15.60 13.74 -26.16
CA ALA A 606 15.81 15.08 -25.59
C ALA A 606 16.71 15.06 -24.33
N LEU A 607 16.64 13.99 -23.52
CA LEU A 607 17.54 13.84 -22.36
C LEU A 607 19.00 13.71 -22.80
N PHE A 608 19.26 12.93 -23.86
CA PHE A 608 20.60 12.73 -24.39
C PHE A 608 21.14 13.96 -25.11
N GLU A 609 20.28 14.74 -25.76
CA GLU A 609 20.64 16.00 -26.41
C GLU A 609 21.06 17.04 -25.36
N HIS A 610 20.24 17.25 -24.33
CA HIS A 610 20.53 18.21 -23.27
C HIS A 610 21.67 17.74 -22.33
N GLY A 611 21.88 16.42 -22.21
CA GLY A 611 22.97 15.83 -21.44
C GLY A 611 24.31 15.74 -22.17
N ARG A 612 24.35 15.93 -23.50
CA ARG A 612 25.52 15.64 -24.37
C ARG A 612 26.80 16.34 -23.89
N ASP A 613 26.73 17.66 -23.68
CA ASP A 613 27.89 18.46 -23.28
C ASP A 613 28.31 18.22 -21.83
N TRP A 614 27.44 17.58 -21.06
CA TRP A 614 27.61 17.30 -19.63
C TRP A 614 28.01 15.85 -19.34
N LEU A 615 28.18 15.01 -20.37
CA LEU A 615 28.62 13.62 -20.22
C LEU A 615 29.91 13.46 -19.38
N PRO A 616 30.97 14.29 -19.53
CA PRO A 616 32.15 14.20 -18.69
C PRO A 616 31.84 14.43 -17.20
N VAL A 617 31.03 15.45 -16.90
CA VAL A 617 30.60 15.77 -15.53
C VAL A 617 29.72 14.66 -14.96
N GLY A 618 28.80 14.13 -15.77
CA GLY A 618 27.95 13.00 -15.40
C GLY A 618 28.75 11.73 -15.07
N LYS A 619 29.81 11.47 -15.83
CA LYS A 619 30.75 10.37 -15.56
C LYS A 619 31.47 10.56 -14.22
N GLU A 620 31.90 11.78 -13.90
CA GLU A 620 32.54 12.10 -12.62
C GLU A 620 31.57 11.92 -11.44
N LEU A 621 30.32 12.38 -11.58
CA LEU A 621 29.28 12.16 -10.58
C LEU A 621 29.03 10.66 -10.34
N ARG A 622 28.91 9.86 -11.41
CA ARG A 622 28.82 8.39 -11.30
C ARG A 622 30.02 7.79 -10.57
N ASN A 623 31.23 8.28 -10.83
CA ASN A 623 32.43 7.79 -10.18
C ASN A 623 32.42 8.10 -8.67
N ALA A 624 32.01 9.30 -8.28
CA ALA A 624 31.88 9.69 -6.87
C ALA A 624 30.89 8.77 -6.13
N TYR A 625 29.72 8.53 -6.71
CA TYR A 625 28.73 7.59 -6.19
C TYR A 625 29.27 6.15 -6.08
N SER A 626 29.85 5.63 -7.16
CA SER A 626 30.35 4.25 -7.23
C SER A 626 31.54 4.02 -6.29
N HIS A 627 32.33 5.05 -6.00
CA HIS A 627 33.41 5.00 -5.03
C HIS A 627 32.88 4.89 -3.60
N ALA A 628 31.91 5.74 -3.24
CA ALA A 628 31.26 5.68 -1.94
C ALA A 628 30.55 4.34 -1.67
N MET A 629 29.82 3.83 -2.66
CA MET A 629 29.18 2.50 -2.55
C MET A 629 30.21 1.37 -2.35
N ARG A 630 31.33 1.39 -3.08
CA ARG A 630 32.39 0.37 -2.94
C ARG A 630 33.09 0.45 -1.59
N GLN A 631 33.33 1.65 -1.07
CA GLN A 631 33.94 1.82 0.25
C GLN A 631 33.03 1.32 1.38
N ALA A 632 31.72 1.54 1.27
CA ALA A 632 30.76 1.08 2.26
C ALA A 632 30.57 -0.44 2.25
N ILE A 633 30.51 -1.05 1.06
CA ILE A 633 30.30 -2.50 0.90
C ILE A 633 31.59 -3.29 1.11
N GLY A 634 32.75 -2.78 0.65
CA GLY A 634 34.03 -3.46 0.73
C GLY A 634 34.58 -3.68 2.15
N ASN A 635 33.96 -3.07 3.17
CA ASN A 635 34.29 -3.27 4.58
C ASN A 635 33.43 -4.35 5.28
N SER A 636 32.46 -4.97 4.58
CA SER A 636 31.67 -6.10 5.11
C SER A 636 31.93 -7.36 4.28
N SER A 637 32.71 -8.30 4.80
CA SER A 637 33.14 -9.50 4.08
C SER A 637 32.08 -10.60 3.94
N ASP A 638 30.89 -10.45 4.54
CA ASP A 638 29.85 -11.49 4.53
C ASP A 638 28.50 -10.92 4.13
N VAL A 639 28.22 -10.77 2.82
CA VAL A 639 26.91 -10.33 2.33
C VAL A 639 26.59 -10.99 0.99
N GLU A 640 26.18 -12.26 1.00
CA GLU A 640 25.62 -12.92 -0.20
C GLU A 640 24.10 -12.94 -0.28
N ASP A 641 23.33 -12.47 0.72
CA ASP A 641 21.85 -12.50 0.67
C ASP A 641 21.14 -11.34 1.42
N ALA A 642 21.58 -10.08 1.24
CA ALA A 642 20.97 -8.93 1.93
C ALA A 642 19.98 -8.09 1.10
N ASP A 643 19.46 -8.62 -0.01
CA ASP A 643 18.48 -7.90 -0.85
C ASP A 643 17.01 -8.17 -0.46
N VAL A 644 16.78 -8.97 0.59
CA VAL A 644 15.44 -9.37 1.02
C VAL A 644 15.29 -9.16 2.54
N LEU A 645 14.57 -8.09 2.93
CA LEU A 645 13.90 -7.92 4.24
C LEU A 645 14.72 -7.48 5.48
N ALA A 646 15.61 -6.48 5.39
CA ALA A 646 16.11 -5.80 6.60
C ALA A 646 15.23 -4.58 6.95
N ASN A 647 14.30 -4.75 7.90
CA ASN A 647 13.48 -3.68 8.50
C ASN A 647 14.17 -3.01 9.70
N ASP A 648 15.35 -3.47 10.14
CA ASP A 648 16.18 -2.72 11.06
C ASP A 648 17.10 -1.78 10.25
N GLY A 649 17.24 -0.53 10.69
CA GLY A 649 17.99 0.49 9.96
C GLY A 649 19.51 0.29 9.94
N THR A 650 20.03 -0.92 10.17
CA THR A 650 21.46 -1.19 10.44
C THR A 650 22.19 -2.01 9.37
N SER A 651 21.56 -2.33 8.24
CA SER A 651 22.24 -3.05 7.15
C SER A 651 23.40 -2.25 6.52
N PRO A 652 24.56 -2.87 6.22
CA PRO A 652 25.67 -2.24 5.50
C PRO A 652 25.27 -1.57 4.19
N LEU A 653 24.24 -2.09 3.52
CA LEU A 653 23.67 -1.51 2.30
C LEU A 653 23.01 -0.15 2.57
N ILE A 654 22.27 0.00 3.67
CA ILE A 654 21.61 1.27 4.05
C ILE A 654 22.69 2.32 4.32
N THR A 655 23.72 1.98 5.09
CA THR A 655 24.88 2.84 5.34
C THR A 655 25.58 3.24 4.04
N GLY A 656 25.73 2.30 3.11
CA GLY A 656 26.28 2.57 1.78
C GLY A 656 25.45 3.56 0.97
N PHE A 657 24.12 3.41 0.94
CA PHE A 657 23.24 4.35 0.25
C PHE A 657 23.30 5.75 0.87
N VAL A 658 23.38 5.87 2.20
CA VAL A 658 23.54 7.15 2.88
C VAL A 658 24.87 7.82 2.53
N ALA A 659 25.98 7.06 2.54
CA ALA A 659 27.29 7.58 2.17
C ALA A 659 27.35 8.00 0.69
N ALA A 660 26.77 7.19 -0.20
CA ALA A 660 26.71 7.48 -1.63
C ALA A 660 25.83 8.71 -1.93
N ARG A 661 24.78 8.93 -1.15
CA ARG A 661 23.98 10.15 -1.19
C ARG A 661 24.78 11.38 -0.82
N ALA A 662 25.41 11.37 0.35
CA ALA A 662 26.26 12.48 0.78
C ALA A 662 27.39 12.79 -0.22
N ALA A 663 27.98 11.77 -0.85
CA ALA A 663 28.99 11.95 -1.90
C ALA A 663 28.41 12.61 -3.16
N SER A 664 27.22 12.19 -3.59
CA SER A 664 26.54 12.73 -4.77
C SER A 664 26.08 14.17 -4.55
N GLU A 665 25.48 14.46 -3.40
CA GLU A 665 25.07 15.83 -2.99
C GLU A 665 26.29 16.77 -2.91
N ARG A 666 27.39 16.32 -2.29
CA ARG A 666 28.64 17.11 -2.22
C ARG A 666 29.22 17.41 -3.59
N PHE A 667 29.16 16.46 -4.54
CA PHE A 667 29.61 16.69 -5.90
C PHE A 667 28.74 17.76 -6.59
N LEU A 668 27.42 17.67 -6.49
CA LEU A 668 26.50 18.64 -7.09
C LEU A 668 26.64 20.05 -6.49
N GLN A 669 26.96 20.16 -5.19
CA GLN A 669 27.21 21.44 -4.53
C GLN A 669 28.43 22.21 -5.06
N GLN A 670 29.36 21.54 -5.75
CA GLN A 670 30.50 22.19 -6.42
C GLN A 670 30.07 23.00 -7.65
N TRP A 671 28.86 22.77 -8.15
CA TRP A 671 28.29 23.46 -9.29
C TRP A 671 27.28 24.52 -8.84
N PRO A 672 27.22 25.68 -9.53
CA PRO A 672 26.15 26.67 -9.34
C PRO A 672 24.78 26.03 -9.49
N GLU A 673 23.80 26.49 -8.73
CA GLU A 673 22.46 25.90 -8.68
C GLU A 673 21.81 25.77 -10.07
N GLN A 674 21.95 26.77 -10.93
CA GLN A 674 21.42 26.72 -12.30
C GLN A 674 22.10 25.66 -13.20
N LYS A 675 23.29 25.17 -12.82
CA LYS A 675 24.06 24.18 -13.58
C LYS A 675 23.81 22.74 -13.11
N ARG A 676 23.28 22.54 -11.90
CA ARG A 676 23.02 21.21 -11.32
C ARG A 676 22.06 20.36 -12.14
N PRO A 677 20.95 20.91 -12.71
CA PRO A 677 20.06 20.14 -13.58
C PRO A 677 20.81 19.48 -14.75
N PHE A 678 21.71 20.22 -15.41
CA PHE A 678 22.47 19.70 -16.55
C PHE A 678 23.50 18.64 -16.15
N ALA A 679 24.11 18.74 -14.97
CA ALA A 679 24.98 17.70 -14.44
C ALA A 679 24.21 16.37 -14.20
N LEU A 680 22.96 16.46 -13.72
CA LEU A 680 22.08 15.29 -13.55
C LEU A 680 21.64 14.69 -14.89
N LEU A 681 21.25 15.54 -15.86
CA LEU A 681 20.93 15.09 -17.22
C LEU A 681 22.14 14.43 -17.89
N GLY A 682 23.34 15.01 -17.73
CA GLY A 682 24.59 14.42 -18.20
C GLY A 682 24.90 13.08 -17.54
N ALA A 683 24.61 12.93 -16.24
CA ALA A 683 24.76 11.65 -15.54
C ALA A 683 23.79 10.59 -16.04
N ALA A 684 22.50 10.94 -16.21
CA ALA A 684 21.50 10.05 -16.79
C ALA A 684 21.87 9.65 -18.23
N ALA A 685 22.20 10.62 -19.08
CA ALA A 685 22.64 10.37 -20.46
C ALA A 685 23.87 9.45 -20.50
N TYR A 686 24.85 9.69 -19.63
CA TYR A 686 26.04 8.85 -19.53
C TYR A 686 25.69 7.41 -19.11
N LEU A 687 24.84 7.23 -18.10
CA LEU A 687 24.44 5.91 -17.61
C LEU A 687 23.74 5.10 -18.71
N TYR A 688 22.78 5.71 -19.40
CA TYR A 688 22.00 5.03 -20.42
C TYR A 688 22.74 4.86 -21.75
N ALA A 689 23.64 5.79 -22.13
CA ALA A 689 24.45 5.66 -23.34
C ALA A 689 25.46 4.50 -23.24
N GLN A 690 25.84 4.07 -22.03
CA GLN A 690 26.64 2.85 -21.84
C GLN A 690 25.84 1.58 -22.08
N GLY A 691 24.50 1.65 -22.11
CA GLY A 691 23.57 0.53 -22.24
C GLY A 691 23.65 -0.51 -21.11
N PRO A 692 22.94 -1.65 -21.27
CA PRO A 692 22.99 -2.78 -20.35
C PRO A 692 24.42 -3.32 -20.19
N GLN A 693 24.86 -3.60 -18.96
CA GLN A 693 26.23 -4.06 -18.68
C GLN A 693 26.30 -5.57 -18.47
N ALA A 694 27.43 -6.19 -18.82
CA ALA A 694 27.66 -7.62 -18.64
C ALA A 694 27.57 -8.02 -17.16
N CYS A 695 26.74 -9.03 -16.83
CA CYS A 695 26.81 -9.72 -15.55
C CYS A 695 27.87 -10.83 -15.64
N PRO A 696 28.92 -10.86 -14.79
CA PRO A 696 29.86 -11.97 -14.76
C PRO A 696 29.23 -13.31 -14.33
N LYS A 697 28.08 -13.27 -13.64
CA LYS A 697 27.48 -14.44 -12.97
C LYS A 697 26.29 -15.07 -13.71
N ARG A 698 25.66 -14.39 -14.67
CA ARG A 698 24.50 -14.90 -15.44
C ARG A 698 24.84 -14.87 -16.93
N GLY A 699 24.94 -16.03 -17.56
CA GLY A 699 25.22 -16.14 -18.99
C GLY A 699 24.15 -15.45 -19.85
N ARG A 700 24.60 -14.76 -20.91
CA ARG A 700 23.84 -14.06 -21.99
C ARG A 700 22.56 -13.34 -21.53
N GLY A 701 22.72 -12.06 -21.21
CA GLY A 701 21.65 -11.09 -20.95
C GLY A 701 22.23 -9.94 -20.12
N GLY A 702 22.23 -8.71 -20.65
CA GLY A 702 22.79 -7.56 -19.91
C GLY A 702 21.97 -7.21 -18.67
N GLU A 703 22.64 -6.77 -17.59
CA GLU A 703 21.97 -6.21 -16.42
C GLU A 703 21.28 -4.88 -16.78
N PRO A 704 20.13 -4.57 -16.15
CA PRO A 704 19.50 -3.26 -16.28
C PRO A 704 20.47 -2.12 -15.95
N VAL A 705 20.28 -0.97 -16.59
CA VAL A 705 21.05 0.23 -16.28
C VAL A 705 20.89 0.58 -14.79
N ARG A 706 22.01 0.70 -14.08
CA ARG A 706 22.03 1.05 -12.65
C ARG A 706 21.92 2.56 -12.49
N ASP A 707 20.70 3.07 -12.56
CA ASP A 707 20.37 4.51 -12.48
C ASP A 707 19.97 5.01 -11.09
N ALA A 708 20.16 4.20 -10.05
CA ALA A 708 19.90 4.57 -8.65
C ALA A 708 20.61 5.88 -8.22
N LEU A 709 21.67 6.28 -8.94
CA LEU A 709 22.34 7.57 -8.78
C LEU A 709 21.38 8.77 -8.88
N VAL A 710 20.49 8.79 -9.87
CA VAL A 710 19.62 9.94 -10.15
C VAL A 710 18.28 9.89 -9.41
N TRP A 711 18.02 8.77 -8.71
CA TRP A 711 16.78 8.54 -7.95
C TRP A 711 17.00 8.45 -6.43
N GLN A 712 18.04 9.13 -5.92
CA GLN A 712 18.32 9.12 -4.48
C GLN A 712 17.35 10.04 -3.74
N LEU A 713 16.68 9.47 -2.73
CA LEU A 713 15.83 10.19 -1.80
C LEU A 713 16.68 11.06 -0.85
N GLY A 714 16.11 12.15 -0.32
CA GLY A 714 16.78 13.00 0.65
C GLY A 714 16.96 12.33 2.03
N ALA A 715 17.49 13.11 2.97
CA ALA A 715 17.70 12.66 4.34
C ALA A 715 16.37 12.28 4.99
N GLN A 716 16.39 11.27 5.86
CA GLN A 716 15.23 10.96 6.70
C GLN A 716 15.09 12.05 7.76
N ARG A 717 13.88 12.61 7.89
CA ARG A 717 13.57 13.60 8.93
C ARG A 717 13.35 12.89 10.27
N SER A 718 13.63 13.58 11.38
CA SER A 718 13.37 13.09 12.73
C SER A 718 11.89 12.77 12.99
N GLU A 719 10.99 13.47 12.31
CA GLU A 719 9.53 13.41 12.49
C GLU A 719 8.84 12.47 11.47
N GLY A 720 9.62 11.69 10.72
CA GLY A 720 9.10 10.87 9.62
C GLY A 720 9.10 11.59 8.27
N GLY A 721 9.07 10.81 7.19
CA GLY A 721 9.27 11.32 5.83
C GLY A 721 10.73 11.62 5.50
N ARG A 722 10.95 12.25 4.33
CA ARG A 722 12.29 12.57 3.82
C ARG A 722 12.36 14.01 3.31
N GLU A 723 13.55 14.59 3.36
CA GLU A 723 13.85 15.84 2.68
C GLU A 723 13.82 15.67 1.15
N SER A 724 13.74 16.81 0.45
CA SER A 724 13.98 16.83 -1.00
C SER A 724 15.40 16.33 -1.28
N GLY A 725 15.53 15.47 -2.29
CA GLY A 725 16.77 14.77 -2.62
C GLY A 725 17.13 14.92 -4.09
N ILE A 726 18.11 14.13 -4.55
CA ILE A 726 18.51 14.10 -5.97
C ILE A 726 17.34 13.68 -6.86
N ALA A 727 16.46 12.77 -6.39
CA ALA A 727 15.26 12.40 -7.13
C ALA A 727 14.39 13.61 -7.50
N HIS A 728 14.18 14.55 -6.56
CA HIS A 728 13.38 15.76 -6.82
C HIS A 728 14.11 16.75 -7.72
N GLN A 729 15.44 16.88 -7.58
CA GLN A 729 16.26 17.68 -8.50
C GLN A 729 16.24 17.10 -9.92
N MET A 730 16.19 15.78 -10.05
CA MET A 730 16.06 15.10 -11.34
C MET A 730 14.69 15.36 -11.97
N LEU A 731 13.59 15.32 -11.19
CA LEU A 731 12.26 15.72 -11.67
C LEU A 731 12.25 17.16 -12.18
N ALA A 732 12.81 18.10 -11.42
CA ALA A 732 12.95 19.48 -11.85
C ALA A 732 13.80 19.63 -13.12
N ALA A 733 14.88 18.84 -13.26
CA ALA A 733 15.72 18.83 -14.46
C ALA A 733 14.96 18.32 -15.70
N LEU A 734 14.10 17.30 -15.54
CA LEU A 734 13.26 16.78 -16.61
C LEU A 734 12.16 17.78 -17.03
N ARG A 735 11.56 18.49 -16.07
CA ARG A 735 10.62 19.59 -16.35
C ARG A 735 11.30 20.73 -17.10
N HIS A 736 12.53 21.09 -16.70
CA HIS A 736 13.29 22.16 -17.35
C HIS A 736 13.53 21.92 -18.85
N ILE A 737 13.60 20.65 -19.27
CA ILE A 737 13.79 20.26 -20.68
C ILE A 737 12.47 19.85 -21.37
N GLY A 738 11.32 20.08 -20.72
CA GLY A 738 10.00 19.80 -21.28
C GLY A 738 9.63 18.32 -21.39
N LEU A 739 10.36 17.42 -20.72
CA LEU A 739 10.00 15.99 -20.69
C LEU A 739 8.92 15.66 -19.68
N LEU A 740 8.77 16.50 -18.64
CA LEU A 740 7.72 16.39 -17.64
C LEU A 740 6.93 17.70 -17.60
N GLY A 741 5.62 17.59 -17.39
CA GLY A 741 4.75 18.72 -17.09
C GLY A 741 4.67 19.02 -15.60
N GLU A 742 3.92 20.07 -15.27
CA GLU A 742 3.43 20.26 -13.90
C GLU A 742 2.19 19.37 -13.68
N PRO A 743 2.16 18.56 -12.61
CA PRO A 743 1.03 17.67 -12.34
C PRO A 743 -0.23 18.48 -11.99
N VAL A 744 -1.35 18.17 -12.65
CA VAL A 744 -2.69 18.62 -12.23
C VAL A 744 -3.45 17.43 -11.66
N TRP A 745 -3.82 17.54 -10.38
CA TRP A 745 -4.56 16.51 -9.67
C TRP A 745 -6.07 16.73 -9.85
N THR A 746 -6.83 15.66 -10.11
CA THR A 746 -8.29 15.72 -10.27
C THR A 746 -9.03 14.81 -9.28
N THR A 747 -10.37 14.78 -9.35
CA THR A 747 -11.28 14.28 -8.31
C THR A 747 -11.75 12.84 -8.47
N VAL A 748 -11.31 12.12 -9.52
CA VAL A 748 -11.73 10.73 -9.80
C VAL A 748 -10.63 9.73 -9.35
N GLY A 749 -9.94 10.06 -8.25
CA GLY A 749 -8.67 9.44 -7.87
C GLY A 749 -7.47 10.17 -8.51
N ALA A 750 -6.28 9.56 -8.49
CA ALA A 750 -5.09 10.10 -9.13
C ALA A 750 -5.21 10.06 -10.68
N VAL A 751 -6.17 10.81 -11.23
CA VAL A 751 -6.29 11.03 -12.67
C VAL A 751 -5.43 12.24 -12.99
N LEU A 752 -4.28 11.91 -13.57
CA LEU A 752 -3.16 12.78 -13.89
C LEU A 752 -3.56 13.62 -15.11
N HIS A 753 -3.81 14.90 -14.90
CA HIS A 753 -3.96 15.84 -16.01
C HIS A 753 -2.66 16.62 -16.17
N PHE A 754 -2.29 16.84 -17.44
CA PHE A 754 -1.13 17.63 -17.82
C PHE A 754 -1.63 18.91 -18.47
N ALA A 755 -0.96 20.04 -18.21
CA ALA A 755 -1.25 21.28 -18.92
C ALA A 755 -1.02 21.14 -20.43
N ASP A 756 -0.05 20.31 -20.82
CA ASP A 756 0.31 19.98 -22.20
C ASP A 756 0.32 18.45 -22.40
N GLU A 757 -0.13 17.93 -23.55
CA GLU A 757 -0.12 16.48 -23.82
C GLU A 757 1.34 15.96 -23.76
N PRO A 758 1.68 15.01 -22.86
CA PRO A 758 3.04 14.51 -22.73
C PRO A 758 3.51 13.93 -24.05
N SER A 759 4.70 14.31 -24.47
CA SER A 759 5.24 13.78 -25.72
C SER A 759 5.49 12.27 -25.60
N ARG A 760 4.86 11.51 -26.49
CA ARG A 760 5.04 10.06 -26.65
C ARG A 760 6.33 9.75 -27.42
N PHE A 761 7.44 10.42 -27.09
CA PHE A 761 8.72 10.17 -27.75
C PHE A 761 9.11 8.70 -27.58
N THR A 762 9.41 8.04 -28.68
CA THR A 762 9.89 6.66 -28.67
C THR A 762 11.27 6.62 -28.03
N ALA A 763 11.40 5.82 -26.98
CA ALA A 763 12.70 5.46 -26.44
C ALA A 763 13.46 4.65 -27.49
N GLY A 764 14.61 5.16 -27.95
CA GLY A 764 15.50 4.38 -28.81
C GLY A 764 16.24 3.30 -28.02
N VAL A 765 17.05 2.51 -28.70
CA VAL A 765 17.88 1.45 -28.12
C VAL A 765 19.32 1.94 -27.95
N PRO A 766 19.86 2.04 -26.73
CA PRO A 766 21.25 2.43 -26.53
C PRO A 766 22.21 1.29 -26.89
N VAL A 767 23.09 1.54 -27.85
CA VAL A 767 24.12 0.60 -28.29
C VAL A 767 25.50 1.23 -28.21
N ARG A 768 26.51 0.40 -27.92
CA ARG A 768 27.90 0.75 -28.21
C ARG A 768 28.38 0.00 -29.43
N LEU A 769 28.92 0.73 -30.38
CA LEU A 769 29.49 0.25 -31.63
C LEU A 769 31.02 0.35 -31.51
N ASN A 770 31.67 -0.81 -31.44
CA ASN A 770 33.10 -0.94 -31.25
C ASN A 770 33.84 -1.04 -32.58
N GLY A 771 35.05 -0.49 -32.62
CA GLY A 771 35.92 -0.55 -33.79
C GLY A 771 35.55 0.40 -34.93
N VAL A 772 34.65 1.35 -34.68
CA VAL A 772 34.17 2.30 -35.70
C VAL A 772 35.31 3.09 -36.33
N TRP A 773 36.26 3.61 -35.53
CA TRP A 773 37.43 4.32 -36.06
C TRP A 773 38.32 3.47 -36.99
N LEU A 774 38.49 2.18 -36.69
CA LEU A 774 39.30 1.27 -37.51
C LEU A 774 38.58 0.95 -38.81
N ASN A 775 37.28 0.67 -38.73
CA ASN A 775 36.46 0.36 -39.89
C ASN A 775 36.33 1.57 -40.83
N TRP A 776 36.15 2.77 -40.27
CA TRP A 776 36.17 4.03 -41.04
C TRP A 776 37.52 4.25 -41.73
N LEU A 777 38.64 4.01 -41.01
CA LEU A 777 39.98 4.12 -41.58
C LEU A 777 40.19 3.10 -42.71
N ASN A 778 39.69 1.87 -42.57
CA ASN A 778 39.78 0.84 -43.61
C ASN A 778 38.89 1.14 -44.82
N ALA A 779 37.73 1.77 -44.62
CA ALA A 779 36.83 2.15 -45.70
C ALA A 779 37.31 3.37 -46.50
N THR A 780 38.05 4.29 -45.86
CA THR A 780 38.52 5.55 -46.48
C THR A 780 40.00 5.55 -46.84
N GLY A 781 40.78 4.64 -46.27
CA GLY A 781 42.24 4.55 -46.43
C GLY A 781 42.68 3.70 -47.63
N LYS A 782 43.93 3.90 -48.07
CA LYS A 782 44.54 3.14 -49.17
C LYS A 782 45.07 1.76 -48.76
N ARG A 783 45.27 1.52 -47.45
CA ARG A 783 45.82 0.28 -46.90
C ARG A 783 44.92 -0.20 -45.76
N PRO A 784 44.35 -1.41 -45.84
CA PRO A 784 43.57 -1.98 -44.76
C PRO A 784 44.49 -2.47 -43.63
N TYR A 785 44.04 -2.28 -42.40
CA TYR A 785 44.65 -2.81 -41.17
C TYR A 785 43.78 -3.93 -40.60
N VAL A 786 44.39 -5.05 -40.22
CA VAL A 786 43.69 -6.22 -39.67
C VAL A 786 43.46 -6.06 -38.17
N CYS A 787 44.47 -5.60 -37.43
CA CYS A 787 44.39 -5.39 -35.99
C CYS A 787 44.54 -3.91 -35.61
N MET A 788 43.87 -3.48 -34.54
CA MET A 788 43.98 -2.11 -34.01
C MET A 788 45.42 -1.75 -33.58
N SER A 789 46.20 -2.74 -33.17
CA SER A 789 47.61 -2.60 -32.78
C SER A 789 48.52 -2.21 -33.95
N ASP A 790 48.10 -2.50 -35.18
CA ASP A 790 48.93 -2.33 -36.38
C ASP A 790 48.88 -0.89 -36.92
N VAL A 791 47.96 -0.08 -36.37
CA VAL A 791 47.77 1.31 -36.78
C VAL A 791 48.75 2.21 -36.02
N PRO A 792 49.63 2.96 -36.71
CA PRO A 792 50.53 3.90 -36.06
C PRO A 792 49.79 4.89 -35.15
N LEU A 793 50.35 5.19 -33.97
CA LEU A 793 49.70 6.01 -32.93
C LEU A 793 49.12 7.33 -33.47
N ALA A 794 49.88 8.05 -34.30
CA ALA A 794 49.43 9.31 -34.89
C ALA A 794 48.24 9.15 -35.84
N VAL A 795 48.22 8.07 -36.63
CA VAL A 795 47.13 7.73 -37.56
C VAL A 795 45.89 7.31 -36.75
N ARG A 796 46.07 6.49 -35.72
CA ARG A 796 45.02 6.09 -34.79
C ARG A 796 44.37 7.30 -34.13
N ASN A 797 45.16 8.20 -33.55
CA ASN A 797 44.62 9.38 -32.88
C ASN A 797 43.87 10.30 -33.86
N ARG A 798 44.37 10.45 -35.09
CA ARG A 798 43.67 11.21 -36.14
C ARG A 798 42.34 10.57 -36.53
N ALA A 799 42.30 9.24 -36.71
CA ALA A 799 41.07 8.52 -37.00
C ALA A 799 40.05 8.66 -35.86
N LYS A 800 40.48 8.52 -34.60
CA LYS A 800 39.63 8.72 -33.42
C LYS A 800 39.07 10.14 -33.33
N ALA A 801 39.89 11.16 -33.57
CA ALA A 801 39.45 12.56 -33.62
C ALA A 801 38.42 12.77 -34.73
N ARG A 802 38.64 12.19 -35.92
CA ARG A 802 37.68 12.29 -37.02
C ARG A 802 36.33 11.65 -36.68
N ILE A 803 36.32 10.50 -36.00
CA ILE A 803 35.07 9.92 -35.50
C ILE A 803 34.36 10.86 -34.53
N ALA A 804 35.10 11.57 -33.68
CA ALA A 804 34.52 12.56 -32.76
C ALA A 804 33.87 13.75 -33.49
N ASP A 805 34.39 14.15 -34.65
CA ASP A 805 33.76 15.15 -35.51
C ASP A 805 32.51 14.57 -36.20
N CYS A 806 32.63 13.36 -36.79
CA CYS A 806 31.55 12.73 -37.57
C CYS A 806 30.30 12.39 -36.73
N VAL A 807 30.43 12.07 -35.43
CA VAL A 807 29.27 11.71 -34.59
C VAL A 807 28.27 12.86 -34.42
N GLN A 808 28.70 14.13 -34.58
CA GLN A 808 27.82 15.28 -34.40
C GLN A 808 26.95 15.52 -35.64
N ASP A 809 27.54 15.45 -36.83
CA ASP A 809 26.88 15.93 -38.06
C ASP A 809 26.64 14.84 -39.11
N GLU A 810 27.49 13.81 -39.18
CA GLU A 810 27.48 12.82 -40.26
C GLU A 810 26.78 11.52 -39.86
N PHE A 811 26.87 11.13 -38.58
CA PHE A 811 26.28 9.87 -38.11
C PHE A 811 24.84 10.01 -37.66
N GLN A 812 24.42 11.18 -37.16
CA GLN A 812 23.02 11.40 -36.80
C GLN A 812 22.14 11.33 -38.06
N GLY A 813 21.10 10.50 -38.01
CA GLY A 813 20.24 10.18 -39.16
C GLY A 813 20.75 9.06 -40.08
N MET A 814 21.98 8.56 -39.87
CA MET A 814 22.52 7.47 -40.68
C MET A 814 21.72 6.18 -40.48
N LEU A 815 21.39 5.50 -41.59
CA LEU A 815 20.79 4.18 -41.58
C LEU A 815 21.87 3.10 -41.42
N LEU A 816 21.64 2.18 -40.50
CA LEU A 816 22.46 1.01 -40.26
C LEU A 816 21.62 -0.25 -40.47
N THR A 817 22.20 -1.26 -41.11
CA THR A 817 21.64 -2.62 -41.11
C THR A 817 22.37 -3.49 -40.10
N THR A 818 21.66 -4.37 -39.40
CA THR A 818 22.25 -5.32 -38.45
C THR A 818 22.30 -6.72 -39.02
N GLU A 819 23.43 -7.40 -38.86
CA GLU A 819 23.60 -8.80 -39.27
C GLU A 819 24.31 -9.62 -38.17
N VAL A 820 24.02 -10.92 -38.11
CA VAL A 820 24.72 -11.88 -37.27
C VAL A 820 25.78 -12.57 -38.13
N THR A 821 27.04 -12.42 -37.76
CA THR A 821 28.17 -13.09 -38.44
C THR A 821 28.27 -14.57 -38.08
N ASP A 822 29.02 -15.35 -38.85
CA ASP A 822 29.31 -16.78 -38.59
C ASP A 822 29.94 -17.03 -37.20
N SER A 823 30.60 -16.02 -36.65
CA SER A 823 31.17 -16.04 -35.29
C SER A 823 30.16 -15.74 -34.17
N ASN A 824 28.86 -15.68 -34.52
CA ASN A 824 27.76 -15.30 -33.63
C ASN A 824 27.95 -13.91 -32.98
N ARG A 825 28.53 -12.98 -33.75
CA ARG A 825 28.69 -11.56 -33.40
C ARG A 825 27.72 -10.72 -34.20
N VAL A 826 27.08 -9.76 -33.55
CA VAL A 826 26.24 -8.77 -34.24
C VAL A 826 27.10 -7.61 -34.72
N VAL A 827 26.97 -7.28 -36.01
CA VAL A 827 27.64 -6.13 -36.61
C VAL A 827 26.63 -5.21 -37.27
N THR A 828 27.03 -3.95 -37.44
CA THR A 828 26.26 -2.93 -38.15
C THR A 828 26.95 -2.57 -39.44
N ARG A 829 26.20 -2.39 -40.52
CA ARG A 829 26.71 -1.92 -41.82
C ARG A 829 26.05 -0.61 -42.23
N THR A 830 26.83 0.21 -42.91
CA THR A 830 26.33 1.43 -43.58
C THR A 830 25.47 1.07 -44.80
N PRO A 831 24.72 2.02 -45.39
CA PRO A 831 23.91 1.77 -46.58
C PRO A 831 24.73 1.32 -47.81
N HIS A 832 26.03 1.61 -47.82
CA HIS A 832 26.97 1.18 -48.86
C HIS A 832 27.57 -0.22 -48.62
N GLY A 833 27.10 -0.95 -47.60
CA GLY A 833 27.59 -2.30 -47.27
C GLY A 833 28.88 -2.34 -46.46
N ASN A 834 29.53 -1.19 -46.22
CA ASN A 834 30.73 -1.13 -45.38
C ASN A 834 30.40 -1.47 -43.94
N LEU A 835 31.25 -2.26 -43.29
CA LEU A 835 31.18 -2.53 -41.86
C LEU A 835 31.32 -1.20 -41.10
N PHE A 836 30.31 -0.84 -40.31
CA PHE A 836 30.35 0.36 -39.47
C PHE A 836 31.01 0.03 -38.12
N GLY A 837 30.48 -0.95 -37.41
CA GLY A 837 31.01 -1.36 -36.11
C GLY A 837 30.44 -2.67 -35.59
N TYR A 838 31.13 -3.24 -34.61
CA TYR A 838 30.65 -4.41 -33.87
C TYR A 838 29.79 -3.97 -32.70
N VAL A 839 28.58 -4.49 -32.58
CA VAL A 839 27.73 -4.22 -31.42
C VAL A 839 28.40 -4.80 -30.18
N GLN A 840 28.48 -4.03 -29.09
CA GLN A 840 29.05 -4.51 -27.83
C GLN A 840 28.31 -5.78 -27.37
N ARG A 841 29.06 -6.74 -26.81
CA ARG A 841 28.46 -7.87 -26.09
C ARG A 841 27.41 -7.35 -25.11
N ASP A 842 26.29 -8.06 -25.02
CA ASP A 842 25.12 -7.75 -24.19
C ASP A 842 24.15 -6.68 -24.75
N HIS A 843 24.54 -5.95 -25.80
CA HIS A 843 23.61 -5.06 -26.55
C HIS A 843 23.05 -5.75 -27.80
N GLU A 844 23.58 -6.94 -28.13
CA GLU A 844 23.31 -7.68 -29.37
C GLU A 844 21.84 -8.04 -29.53
N LEU A 845 21.17 -8.50 -28.45
CA LEU A 845 19.74 -8.85 -28.49
C LEU A 845 18.84 -7.66 -28.81
N ALA A 846 19.20 -6.46 -28.33
CA ALA A 846 18.43 -5.26 -28.59
C ALA A 846 18.65 -4.77 -30.03
N ALA A 847 19.89 -4.88 -30.53
CA ALA A 847 20.25 -4.48 -31.89
C ALA A 847 19.66 -5.39 -32.99
N ILE A 848 19.37 -6.67 -32.73
CA ILE A 848 18.78 -7.57 -33.75
C ILE A 848 17.24 -7.56 -33.78
N ARG A 849 16.57 -6.74 -32.96
CA ARG A 849 15.10 -6.66 -32.94
C ARG A 849 14.51 -6.15 -34.26
N HIS A 850 15.29 -5.37 -35.00
CA HIS A 850 14.93 -4.81 -36.29
C HIS A 850 16.12 -4.98 -37.24
N ASP A 851 15.84 -5.15 -38.53
CA ASP A 851 16.88 -5.31 -39.55
C ASP A 851 17.57 -3.99 -39.90
N GLN A 852 16.85 -2.88 -39.71
CA GLN A 852 17.30 -1.53 -40.05
C GLN A 852 17.08 -0.56 -38.88
N TRP A 853 18.08 0.29 -38.68
CA TRP A 853 18.13 1.25 -37.60
C TRP A 853 18.54 2.61 -38.13
N ARG A 854 18.00 3.67 -37.54
CA ARG A 854 18.49 5.04 -37.70
C ARG A 854 19.24 5.43 -36.44
N ILE A 855 20.44 6.00 -36.59
CA ILE A 855 21.17 6.60 -35.46
C ILE A 855 20.45 7.91 -35.10
N ALA A 856 19.68 7.91 -34.01
CA ALA A 856 18.97 9.09 -33.52
C ALA A 856 19.89 10.01 -32.70
N TRP A 857 20.85 9.42 -32.00
CA TRP A 857 21.88 10.13 -31.24
C TRP A 857 23.20 9.39 -31.34
N ALA A 858 24.32 10.12 -31.32
CA ALA A 858 25.65 9.52 -31.23
C ALA A 858 26.62 10.38 -30.39
N HIS A 859 27.57 9.70 -29.75
CA HIS A 859 28.71 10.31 -29.08
C HIS A 859 29.94 9.42 -29.20
N ALA A 860 31.11 10.03 -29.38
CA ALA A 860 32.35 9.29 -29.55
C ALA A 860 33.06 9.05 -28.21
N ILE A 861 33.47 7.81 -27.92
CA ILE A 861 34.33 7.48 -26.80
C ILE A 861 35.50 6.63 -27.29
N ASP A 862 36.70 7.22 -27.26
CA ASP A 862 37.95 6.58 -27.70
C ASP A 862 37.88 6.02 -29.13
N GLY A 863 37.17 6.73 -30.03
CA GLY A 863 36.93 6.32 -31.41
C GLY A 863 35.88 5.21 -31.61
N ASN A 864 35.24 4.75 -30.54
CA ASN A 864 34.00 3.97 -30.62
C ASN A 864 32.81 4.92 -30.57
N VAL A 865 31.63 4.44 -30.95
CA VAL A 865 30.40 5.24 -30.95
C VAL A 865 29.43 4.67 -29.91
N LEU A 866 29.01 5.51 -28.97
CA LEU A 866 27.77 5.30 -28.23
C LEU A 866 26.65 5.88 -29.08
N ALA A 867 25.59 5.11 -29.31
CA ALA A 867 24.47 5.54 -30.12
C ALA A 867 23.14 5.19 -29.46
N VAL A 868 22.12 5.99 -29.73
CA VAL A 868 20.71 5.62 -29.52
C VAL A 868 20.13 5.32 -30.90
N LEU A 869 19.69 4.09 -31.10
CA LEU A 869 19.12 3.62 -32.36
C LEU A 869 17.60 3.63 -32.32
N GLU A 870 16.97 4.15 -33.36
CA GLU A 870 15.53 4.02 -33.59
C GLU A 870 15.28 3.06 -34.74
N PRO A 871 14.23 2.22 -34.69
CA PRO A 871 13.85 1.41 -35.84
C PRO A 871 13.61 2.30 -37.07
N ALA A 872 14.21 1.95 -38.20
CA ALA A 872 13.87 2.60 -39.47
C ALA A 872 12.52 2.04 -39.94
N LEU A 873 11.49 2.89 -39.94
CA LEU A 873 10.14 2.55 -40.44
C LEU A 873 10.12 2.34 -41.95
#